data_AF-W7TNA0-F1
#
_entry.id   AF-W7TNA0-F1
#
_cell.length_a   1.000
_cell.length_b   1.000
_cell.length_c   1.000
_cell.angle_alpha   90.00
_cell.angle_beta   90.00
_cell.angle_gamma   90.00
#
_symmetry.space_group_name_H-M   'P 1'
#
loop_
_entity.id
_entity.type
_entity.pdbx_description
1 polymer ?
#
loop_
_entity_poly.entity_id
_entity_poly.type
_entity_poly.pdbx_seq_one_letter_code
_entity_poly.pdbx_strand_id
1 'polypeptide(L)'
;MGVRRTKTIFFVWLLHLSLAAFVVHAFVTNVAKPALRRLLPRCAAGVNVIYSERFLEHKARGYHPENPLRVSVPAQLLKHTPGVRLYPPAVSKEEALAVILKVHDVEYVEEVKALSERGGGSMDADTYVNSATYDVCLLAAAAWMDCVERTLLGEMEEVPGENGDNLTLRVHNGIRRPSFALTRPPGHHALAGQAMGFCIFNFAAVAACYALDRLGCRKVAILDLDAHHGNGHQAFVRTHPSICYASFHQKDAFPMTGLDPRDYGPHGNLLDVPIPAYSGLGTYLPLLDDKVLPFLTAFEPDLLIVSIGYDCLVDDPLAQLALGPQDFTAVGDRLLRAFGREKIVFGLEGGYDPDNVVGRFSDSACLHPERPTKAFFKAANGRPLKVFFNCNEFRNNHRTLPWIALVSWKKTLTYLFAAPVAMPMAFLLPRYRRAVFVRMTGHVPWIIRHRQWLPSDGPHWTSLRALSANGGHCTVVRPVEAAVYSIETQPKVGIGQRCLLLQQPGEESVQVSRVRGDKRGDRDDLGRGGNVLWDCCAFLDKATVQAVTELGGIQKIVLSHPHFLGSCVTWSKVFGDAPIYMHASDKHWVTRKDESRNPPSSRYSFWEGEELQLSPSLKVVRLGGHFPSSSVLLWASAPQDDKAVLFTGDTILPVPHGRWCSFMYSFPNLLPLPDFVVESILKKVTALPAFDRLYGPFSSSSIQGNAKDAVLESAQRYLDSLAGKYHGK
;
A
#
# COMPACT_ATOMS: atom_id res chain seq x y z
N MET A 1 -5.41 87.33 -49.25
CA MET A 1 -6.72 86.66 -49.14
C MET A 1 -6.65 85.13 -48.92
N GLY A 2 -5.49 84.54 -48.59
CA GLY A 2 -5.35 83.09 -48.41
C GLY A 2 -5.18 82.65 -46.96
N VAL A 3 -6.21 82.74 -46.10
CA VAL A 3 -6.14 82.22 -44.71
C VAL A 3 -7.44 81.55 -44.21
N ARG A 4 -8.51 81.44 -45.03
CA ARG A 4 -9.81 80.90 -44.55
C ARG A 4 -10.22 79.51 -45.03
N ARG A 5 -9.45 78.81 -45.88
CA ARG A 5 -9.80 77.45 -46.35
C ARG A 5 -8.99 76.29 -45.73
N THR A 6 -7.84 76.55 -45.13
CA THR A 6 -7.02 75.49 -44.50
C THR A 6 -7.43 75.17 -43.07
N LYS A 7 -8.03 76.11 -42.32
CA LYS A 7 -8.47 75.84 -40.94
C LYS A 7 -9.72 74.95 -40.86
N THR A 8 -10.65 75.07 -41.80
CA THR A 8 -11.89 74.27 -41.79
C THR A 8 -11.66 72.82 -42.22
N ILE A 9 -10.77 72.57 -43.19
CA ILE A 9 -10.44 71.21 -43.63
C ILE A 9 -9.62 70.47 -42.56
N PHE A 10 -8.71 71.17 -41.86
CA PHE A 10 -7.95 70.58 -40.76
C PHE A 10 -8.83 70.28 -39.54
N PHE A 11 -9.81 71.15 -39.23
CA PHE A 11 -10.76 70.91 -38.14
C PHE A 11 -11.73 69.77 -38.44
N VAL A 12 -12.20 69.62 -39.69
CA VAL A 12 -13.08 68.52 -40.09
C VAL A 12 -12.31 67.20 -40.14
N TRP A 13 -11.04 67.19 -40.57
CA TRP A 13 -10.18 66.00 -40.49
C TRP A 13 -9.83 65.60 -39.05
N LEU A 14 -9.54 66.55 -38.17
CA LEU A 14 -9.34 66.27 -36.74
C LEU A 14 -10.63 65.80 -36.06
N LEU A 15 -11.81 66.36 -36.41
CA LEU A 15 -13.08 65.87 -35.90
C LEU A 15 -13.41 64.46 -36.40
N HIS A 16 -13.13 64.14 -37.67
CA HIS A 16 -13.37 62.80 -38.21
C HIS A 16 -12.38 61.77 -37.68
N LEU A 17 -11.10 62.13 -37.47
CA LEU A 17 -10.13 61.26 -36.78
C LEU A 17 -10.45 61.10 -35.30
N SER A 18 -10.97 62.14 -34.63
CA SER A 18 -11.38 62.07 -33.22
C SER A 18 -12.68 61.28 -33.06
N LEU A 19 -13.64 61.41 -33.98
CA LEU A 19 -14.88 60.64 -33.96
C LEU A 19 -14.65 59.19 -34.37
N ALA A 20 -13.77 58.91 -35.34
CA ALA A 20 -13.33 57.56 -35.67
C ALA A 20 -12.52 56.94 -34.53
N ALA A 21 -11.63 57.70 -33.88
CA ALA A 21 -10.91 57.23 -32.69
C ALA A 21 -11.84 57.05 -31.49
N PHE A 22 -12.89 57.86 -31.33
CA PHE A 22 -13.87 57.72 -30.23
C PHE A 22 -14.87 56.60 -30.50
N VAL A 23 -15.28 56.37 -31.75
CA VAL A 23 -16.12 55.22 -32.16
C VAL A 23 -15.31 53.94 -32.12
N VAL A 24 -14.04 53.92 -32.54
CA VAL A 24 -13.16 52.76 -32.37
C VAL A 24 -12.80 52.56 -30.90
N HIS A 25 -12.56 53.61 -30.13
CA HIS A 25 -12.29 53.50 -28.69
C HIS A 25 -13.53 53.02 -27.95
N ALA A 26 -14.72 53.57 -28.18
CA ALA A 26 -15.98 53.15 -27.57
C ALA A 26 -16.44 51.76 -28.07
N PHE A 27 -16.22 51.42 -29.34
CA PHE A 27 -16.47 50.07 -29.85
C PHE A 27 -15.45 49.08 -29.28
N VAL A 28 -14.19 49.47 -29.07
CA VAL A 28 -13.17 48.63 -28.42
C VAL A 28 -13.34 48.59 -26.89
N THR A 29 -13.82 49.62 -26.21
CA THR A 29 -13.97 49.67 -24.74
C THR A 29 -15.33 49.22 -24.23
N ASN A 30 -16.40 49.53 -24.94
CA ASN A 30 -17.77 49.26 -24.48
C ASN A 30 -18.45 48.09 -25.21
N VAL A 31 -17.99 47.68 -26.41
CA VAL A 31 -18.61 46.58 -27.18
C VAL A 31 -17.66 45.38 -27.32
N ALA A 32 -16.45 45.57 -27.85
CA ALA A 32 -15.49 44.52 -28.13
C ALA A 32 -14.61 44.14 -26.93
N LYS A 33 -14.24 45.02 -25.99
CA LYS A 33 -13.51 44.59 -24.76
C LYS A 33 -14.38 43.76 -23.83
N PRO A 34 -15.66 44.07 -23.57
CA PRO A 34 -16.52 43.19 -22.77
C PRO A 34 -16.88 41.91 -23.54
N ALA A 35 -17.10 41.97 -24.85
CA ALA A 35 -17.40 40.79 -25.66
C ALA A 35 -16.19 39.87 -25.89
N LEU A 36 -14.98 40.39 -26.18
CA LEU A 36 -13.75 39.59 -26.24
C LEU A 36 -13.24 39.16 -24.85
N ARG A 37 -13.49 39.92 -23.77
CA ARG A 37 -13.18 39.45 -22.40
C ARG A 37 -14.14 38.36 -21.92
N ARG A 38 -15.36 38.27 -22.48
CA ARG A 38 -16.35 37.24 -22.16
C ARG A 38 -16.23 35.96 -23.00
N LEU A 39 -15.44 35.94 -24.07
CA LEU A 39 -15.44 34.85 -25.05
C LEU A 39 -14.22 33.91 -25.03
N LEU A 40 -13.26 34.08 -24.13
CA LEU A 40 -12.21 33.08 -23.91
C LEU A 40 -11.91 32.98 -22.41
N PRO A 41 -12.14 31.82 -21.76
CA PRO A 41 -11.63 31.65 -20.41
C PRO A 41 -10.13 31.84 -20.40
N ARG A 42 -9.68 32.79 -19.57
CA ARG A 42 -8.26 33.03 -19.35
C ARG A 42 -7.74 31.91 -18.45
N CYS A 43 -7.25 30.84 -19.06
CA CYS A 43 -6.38 29.94 -18.32
C CYS A 43 -5.08 30.69 -18.01
N ALA A 44 -4.75 30.81 -16.73
CA ALA A 44 -3.55 31.53 -16.29
C ALA A 44 -2.40 30.57 -15.93
N ALA A 45 -1.15 31.05 -16.00
CA ALA A 45 0.06 30.28 -15.69
C ALA A 45 0.15 29.95 -14.19
N GLY A 46 0.24 28.67 -13.83
CA GLY A 46 0.24 28.18 -12.44
C GLY A 46 -0.72 27.00 -12.20
N VAL A 47 -0.83 26.59 -10.93
CA VAL A 47 -1.63 25.45 -10.46
C VAL A 47 -2.23 25.74 -9.09
N ASN A 48 -3.46 25.31 -8.85
CA ASN A 48 -4.05 25.31 -7.52
C ASN A 48 -3.72 23.98 -6.83
N VAL A 49 -3.28 24.01 -5.58
CA VAL A 49 -3.05 22.81 -4.78
C VAL A 49 -3.96 22.86 -3.57
N ILE A 50 -4.75 21.82 -3.35
CA ILE A 50 -5.65 21.74 -2.21
C ILE A 50 -5.04 20.80 -1.17
N TYR A 51 -4.79 21.31 0.03
CA TYR A 51 -4.07 20.62 1.10
C TYR A 51 -4.55 21.06 2.48
N SER A 52 -4.53 20.15 3.45
CA SER A 52 -4.75 20.44 4.87
C SER A 52 -3.76 19.66 5.74
N GLU A 53 -3.19 20.28 6.77
CA GLU A 53 -2.36 19.58 7.76
C GLU A 53 -3.15 18.48 8.51
N ARG A 54 -4.49 18.54 8.49
CA ARG A 54 -5.34 17.48 9.07
C ARG A 54 -5.17 16.13 8.39
N PHE A 55 -4.70 16.11 7.14
CA PHE A 55 -4.35 14.87 6.45
C PHE A 55 -3.31 14.03 7.22
N LEU A 56 -2.47 14.66 8.03
CA LEU A 56 -1.47 13.99 8.87
C LEU A 56 -2.10 13.25 10.08
N GLU A 57 -3.38 13.50 10.37
CA GLU A 57 -4.11 12.82 11.44
C GLU A 57 -4.45 11.36 11.06
N HIS A 58 -4.55 11.04 9.76
CA HIS A 58 -4.60 9.65 9.28
C HIS A 58 -3.18 9.06 9.28
N LYS A 59 -2.89 8.30 10.34
CA LYS A 59 -1.58 7.72 10.62
C LYS A 59 -1.72 6.36 11.31
N ALA A 60 -0.89 5.41 10.89
CA ALA A 60 -0.77 4.12 11.52
C ALA A 60 -0.14 4.24 12.93
N ARG A 61 -0.35 3.22 13.77
CA ARG A 61 0.29 3.15 15.11
C ARG A 61 1.80 2.84 15.03
N GLY A 62 2.28 2.37 13.89
CA GLY A 62 3.68 2.07 13.61
C GLY A 62 4.08 2.50 12.21
N TYR A 63 5.17 1.95 11.69
CA TYR A 63 5.55 2.17 10.30
C TYR A 63 4.49 1.60 9.36
N HIS A 64 4.21 2.36 8.32
CA HIS A 64 3.35 1.96 7.22
C HIS A 64 3.85 2.69 5.96
N PRO A 65 3.91 2.06 4.76
CA PRO A 65 4.33 2.76 3.54
C PRO A 65 3.48 4.00 3.26
N GLU A 66 2.15 3.86 3.38
CA GLU A 66 1.19 4.95 3.38
C GLU A 66 1.32 5.75 4.70
N ASN A 67 2.11 6.82 4.72
CA ASN A 67 2.42 7.60 5.92
C ASN A 67 2.39 9.12 5.71
N PRO A 68 2.20 9.93 6.78
CA PRO A 68 2.05 11.38 6.69
C PRO A 68 3.12 12.14 5.88
N LEU A 69 4.36 11.64 5.78
CA LEU A 69 5.42 12.29 5.01
C LEU A 69 5.09 12.43 3.52
N ARG A 70 4.25 11.52 2.99
CA ARG A 70 3.79 11.53 1.59
C ARG A 70 3.07 12.81 1.18
N VAL A 71 2.50 13.56 2.14
CA VAL A 71 1.84 14.84 1.85
C VAL A 71 2.47 16.01 2.60
N SER A 72 3.04 15.81 3.79
CA SER A 72 3.64 16.92 4.53
C SER A 72 4.88 17.47 3.82
N VAL A 73 5.70 16.60 3.23
CA VAL A 73 6.92 17.05 2.56
C VAL A 73 6.61 17.76 1.24
N PRO A 74 5.79 17.21 0.32
CA PRO A 74 5.39 17.93 -0.88
C PRO A 74 4.69 19.25 -0.54
N ALA A 75 3.83 19.28 0.47
CA ALA A 75 3.18 20.52 0.90
C ALA A 75 4.19 21.59 1.33
N GLN A 76 5.25 21.22 2.07
CA GLN A 76 6.31 22.15 2.46
C GLN A 76 7.10 22.69 1.26
N LEU A 77 7.43 21.86 0.28
CA LEU A 77 8.12 22.28 -0.95
C LEU A 77 7.23 23.22 -1.79
N LEU A 78 5.96 22.85 -1.96
CA LEU A 78 5.00 23.59 -2.78
C LEU A 78 4.66 24.97 -2.22
N LYS A 79 4.67 25.15 -0.89
CA LYS A 79 4.44 26.46 -0.24
C LYS A 79 5.36 27.55 -0.78
N HIS A 80 6.55 27.19 -1.26
CA HIS A 80 7.56 28.13 -1.76
C HIS A 80 7.77 28.05 -3.28
N THR A 81 6.98 27.26 -3.99
CA THR A 81 7.14 27.05 -5.44
C THR A 81 6.43 28.14 -6.24
N PRO A 82 7.14 28.89 -7.12
CA PRO A 82 6.51 29.92 -7.95
C PRO A 82 5.39 29.36 -8.84
N GLY A 83 4.24 30.04 -8.85
CA GLY A 83 3.08 29.63 -9.65
C GLY A 83 2.17 28.60 -8.99
N VAL A 84 2.53 28.09 -7.81
CA VAL A 84 1.68 27.23 -6.98
C VAL A 84 0.86 28.08 -6.00
N ARG A 85 -0.42 27.73 -5.85
CA ARG A 85 -1.32 28.36 -4.87
C ARG A 85 -1.93 27.30 -3.98
N LEU A 86 -1.58 27.32 -2.70
CA LEU A 86 -2.05 26.33 -1.72
C LEU A 86 -3.33 26.83 -1.04
N TYR A 87 -4.38 26.02 -1.04
CA TYR A 87 -5.66 26.31 -0.38
C TYR A 87 -6.08 25.16 0.54
N PRO A 88 -6.73 25.44 1.68
CA PRO A 88 -7.45 24.41 2.41
C PRO A 88 -8.71 23.99 1.63
N PRO A 89 -9.23 22.77 1.85
CA PRO A 89 -10.49 22.33 1.26
C PRO A 89 -11.63 23.27 1.66
N ALA A 90 -12.35 23.79 0.67
CA ALA A 90 -13.41 24.77 0.89
C ALA A 90 -14.82 24.15 0.90
N VAL A 91 -15.01 23.00 0.23
CA VAL A 91 -16.26 22.24 0.22
C VAL A 91 -16.55 21.68 1.62
N SER A 92 -17.83 21.67 2.02
CA SER A 92 -18.22 21.19 3.35
C SER A 92 -18.14 19.66 3.45
N LYS A 93 -17.96 19.15 4.68
CA LYS A 93 -17.94 17.70 4.91
C LYS A 93 -19.30 17.06 4.64
N GLU A 94 -20.38 17.79 4.87
CA GLU A 94 -21.75 17.35 4.62
C GLU A 94 -22.00 17.15 3.12
N GLU A 95 -21.49 18.07 2.30
CA GLU A 95 -21.58 17.96 0.85
C GLU A 95 -20.69 16.83 0.33
N ALA A 96 -19.47 16.70 0.86
CA ALA A 96 -18.58 15.58 0.53
C ALA A 96 -19.20 14.22 0.88
N LEU A 97 -19.79 14.07 2.06
CA LEU A 97 -20.50 12.87 2.48
C LEU A 97 -21.66 12.54 1.53
N ALA A 98 -22.45 13.53 1.12
CA ALA A 98 -23.57 13.33 0.21
C ALA A 98 -23.14 12.78 -1.16
N VAL A 99 -21.93 13.12 -1.64
CA VAL A 99 -21.38 12.55 -2.88
C VAL A 99 -20.71 11.20 -2.64
N ILE A 100 -20.02 11.00 -1.51
CA ILE A 100 -19.47 9.69 -1.12
C ILE A 100 -20.56 8.60 -1.12
N LEU A 101 -21.74 8.91 -0.58
CA LEU A 101 -22.89 7.98 -0.53
C LEU A 101 -23.50 7.64 -1.92
N LYS A 102 -23.04 8.28 -3.00
CA LYS A 102 -23.38 7.88 -4.38
C LYS A 102 -22.38 6.89 -4.97
N VAL A 103 -21.19 6.83 -4.40
CA VAL A 103 -20.06 5.99 -4.86
C VAL A 103 -19.93 4.74 -4.00
N HIS A 104 -20.28 4.84 -2.73
CA HIS A 104 -20.12 3.80 -1.72
C HIS A 104 -21.44 3.39 -1.08
N ASP A 105 -21.51 2.13 -0.67
CA ASP A 105 -22.64 1.57 0.07
C ASP A 105 -22.78 2.29 1.42
N VAL A 106 -24.02 2.59 1.80
CA VAL A 106 -24.31 3.34 3.04
C VAL A 106 -23.76 2.60 4.26
N GLU A 107 -23.95 1.28 4.28
CA GLU A 107 -23.48 0.40 5.35
C GLU A 107 -21.96 0.44 5.50
N TYR A 108 -21.22 0.48 4.40
CA TYR A 108 -19.76 0.56 4.39
C TYR A 108 -19.26 1.91 4.92
N VAL A 109 -19.90 3.01 4.52
CA VAL A 109 -19.55 4.35 5.02
C VAL A 109 -19.79 4.46 6.53
N GLU A 110 -20.91 3.91 7.03
CA GLU A 110 -21.19 3.84 8.46
C GLU A 110 -20.26 2.88 9.22
N GLU A 111 -19.79 1.79 8.58
CA GLU A 111 -18.78 0.91 9.16
C GLU A 111 -17.45 1.65 9.38
N VAL A 112 -16.95 2.36 8.37
CA VAL A 112 -15.72 3.18 8.47
C VAL A 112 -15.85 4.19 9.60
N LYS A 113 -16.99 4.88 9.67
CA LYS A 113 -17.29 5.84 10.73
C LYS A 113 -17.28 5.19 12.12
N ALA A 114 -18.03 4.09 12.29
CA ALA A 114 -18.12 3.38 13.56
C ALA A 114 -16.76 2.80 14.00
N LEU A 115 -15.92 2.36 13.05
CA LEU A 115 -14.56 1.90 13.34
C LEU A 115 -13.66 3.06 13.80
N SER A 116 -13.72 4.21 13.12
CA SER A 116 -13.05 5.43 13.57
C SER A 116 -13.48 5.85 14.97
N GLU A 117 -14.79 5.91 15.24
CA GLU A 117 -15.33 6.32 16.55
C GLU A 117 -14.89 5.43 17.71
N ARG A 118 -14.65 4.13 17.46
CA ARG A 118 -14.13 3.18 18.47
C ARG A 118 -12.61 3.17 18.60
N GLY A 119 -11.90 4.08 17.93
CA GLY A 119 -10.46 4.27 18.05
C GLY A 119 -9.61 3.63 16.93
N GLY A 120 -10.25 3.16 15.86
CA GLY A 120 -9.61 2.58 14.70
C GLY A 120 -9.52 1.04 14.70
N GLY A 121 -8.83 0.52 13.69
CA GLY A 121 -8.62 -0.90 13.43
C GLY A 121 -8.08 -1.11 12.02
N SER A 122 -8.15 -2.33 11.52
CA SER A 122 -7.83 -2.65 10.13
C SER A 122 -9.12 -2.96 9.37
N MET A 123 -9.26 -2.43 8.16
CA MET A 123 -10.36 -2.75 7.24
C MET A 123 -9.99 -3.95 6.35
N ASP A 124 -8.72 -4.13 6.03
CA ASP A 124 -8.16 -5.36 5.46
C ASP A 124 -6.74 -5.63 6.00
N ALA A 125 -5.91 -6.40 5.29
CA ALA A 125 -4.58 -6.77 5.78
C ALA A 125 -3.62 -5.58 5.92
N ASP A 126 -3.77 -4.54 5.10
CA ASP A 126 -2.82 -3.43 4.99
C ASP A 126 -3.49 -2.03 4.98
N THR A 127 -4.82 -1.97 4.96
CA THR A 127 -5.63 -0.75 5.00
C THR A 127 -6.12 -0.51 6.42
N TYR A 128 -5.56 0.50 7.06
CA TYR A 128 -5.86 0.84 8.45
C TYR A 128 -6.83 2.02 8.56
N VAL A 129 -7.52 2.07 9.69
CA VAL A 129 -8.38 3.18 10.11
C VAL A 129 -7.96 3.58 11.53
N ASN A 130 -7.97 4.88 11.81
CA ASN A 130 -7.79 5.44 13.15
C ASN A 130 -8.95 6.38 13.52
N SER A 131 -8.88 6.99 14.69
CA SER A 131 -9.95 7.86 15.18
C SER A 131 -10.23 9.10 14.34
N ALA A 132 -9.26 9.57 13.56
CA ALA A 132 -9.42 10.72 12.68
C ALA A 132 -9.81 10.34 11.25
N THR A 133 -9.72 9.06 10.90
CA THR A 133 -9.72 8.61 9.50
C THR A 133 -10.99 8.93 8.76
N TYR A 134 -12.17 8.65 9.33
CA TYR A 134 -13.45 9.01 8.70
C TYR A 134 -13.54 10.50 8.38
N ASP A 135 -13.21 11.35 9.35
CA ASP A 135 -13.19 12.81 9.22
C ASP A 135 -12.20 13.31 8.18
N VAL A 136 -11.03 12.67 8.10
CA VAL A 136 -9.97 12.95 7.13
C VAL A 136 -10.40 12.52 5.73
N CYS A 137 -11.12 11.41 5.58
CA CYS A 137 -11.64 10.97 4.28
C CYS A 137 -12.71 11.93 3.75
N LEU A 138 -13.61 12.44 4.59
CA LEU A 138 -14.56 13.51 4.19
C LEU A 138 -13.82 14.76 3.72
N LEU A 139 -12.71 15.12 4.39
CA LEU A 139 -11.88 16.25 4.03
C LEU A 139 -11.11 16.02 2.71
N ALA A 140 -10.68 14.78 2.44
CA ALA A 140 -10.03 14.40 1.20
C ALA A 140 -11.02 14.48 0.03
N ALA A 141 -12.23 13.94 0.18
CA ALA A 141 -13.30 14.10 -0.81
C ALA A 141 -13.60 15.58 -1.09
N ALA A 142 -13.72 16.41 -0.05
CA ALA A 142 -13.89 17.85 -0.20
C ALA A 142 -12.73 18.52 -0.97
N ALA A 143 -11.48 18.09 -0.77
CA ALA A 143 -10.34 18.59 -1.52
C ALA A 143 -10.43 18.27 -3.02
N TRP A 144 -10.78 17.04 -3.37
CA TRP A 144 -10.95 16.63 -4.76
C TRP A 144 -12.09 17.40 -5.44
N MET A 145 -13.22 17.59 -4.74
CA MET A 145 -14.34 18.39 -5.23
C MET A 145 -13.96 19.86 -5.44
N ASP A 146 -13.21 20.46 -4.50
CA ASP A 146 -12.70 21.84 -4.62
C ASP A 146 -11.71 21.98 -5.80
N CYS A 147 -10.89 20.96 -6.07
CA CYS A 147 -10.04 20.93 -7.27
C CYS A 147 -10.87 21.00 -8.55
N VAL A 148 -11.96 20.23 -8.64
CA VAL A 148 -12.87 20.26 -9.80
C VAL A 148 -13.50 21.64 -9.94
N GLU A 149 -14.05 22.17 -8.86
CA GLU A 149 -14.75 23.47 -8.87
C GLU A 149 -13.82 24.61 -9.32
N ARG A 150 -12.62 24.69 -8.77
CA ARG A 150 -11.64 25.73 -9.15
C ARG A 150 -11.11 25.56 -10.56
N THR A 151 -11.01 24.33 -11.06
CA THR A 151 -10.57 24.06 -12.43
C THR A 151 -11.62 24.51 -13.44
N LEU A 152 -12.89 24.17 -13.20
CA LEU A 152 -13.99 24.42 -14.13
C LEU A 152 -14.60 25.81 -14.03
N LEU A 153 -14.67 26.40 -12.83
CA LEU A 153 -15.31 27.69 -12.58
C LEU A 153 -14.31 28.82 -12.34
N GLY A 154 -13.12 28.51 -11.83
CA GLY A 154 -12.04 29.46 -11.57
C GLY A 154 -11.80 29.74 -10.08
N GLU A 155 -10.83 30.60 -9.77
CA GLU A 155 -10.49 30.94 -8.37
C GLU A 155 -11.70 31.53 -7.63
N MET A 156 -11.94 31.05 -6.41
CA MET A 156 -12.96 31.59 -5.51
C MET A 156 -12.48 32.89 -4.87
N GLU A 157 -13.32 33.91 -4.93
CA GLU A 157 -13.19 35.14 -4.18
C GLU A 157 -14.35 35.24 -3.18
N GLU A 158 -13.99 35.59 -1.95
CA GLU A 158 -14.94 35.97 -0.92
C GLU A 158 -15.35 37.42 -1.15
N VAL A 159 -16.60 37.63 -1.54
CA VAL A 159 -17.18 38.97 -1.71
C VAL A 159 -18.20 39.24 -0.60
N PRO A 160 -18.25 40.48 -0.08
CA PRO A 160 -19.29 40.88 0.86
C PRO A 160 -20.68 40.64 0.27
N GLY A 161 -21.61 40.07 1.04
CA GLY A 161 -23.01 39.99 0.67
C GLY A 161 -23.59 41.37 0.37
N GLU A 162 -24.48 41.46 -0.62
CA GLU A 162 -25.03 42.74 -1.10
C GLU A 162 -25.89 43.48 -0.04
N ASN A 163 -26.21 42.86 1.11
CA ASN A 163 -27.16 43.38 2.10
C ASN A 163 -26.59 43.64 3.51
N GLY A 164 -25.26 43.68 3.71
CA GLY A 164 -24.67 44.01 5.01
C GLY A 164 -24.86 42.94 6.09
N ASP A 165 -25.35 41.77 5.70
CA ASP A 165 -25.25 40.52 6.41
C ASP A 165 -23.80 40.02 6.37
N ASN A 166 -23.28 39.52 7.51
CA ASN A 166 -21.94 38.89 7.63
C ASN A 166 -21.80 37.58 6.83
N LEU A 167 -22.63 37.39 5.80
CA LEU A 167 -22.58 36.27 4.87
C LEU A 167 -21.61 36.64 3.74
N THR A 168 -20.45 36.01 3.74
CA THR A 168 -19.50 36.06 2.62
C THR A 168 -20.04 35.19 1.50
N LEU A 169 -20.31 35.80 0.33
CA LEU A 169 -20.65 35.06 -0.88
C LEU A 169 -19.36 34.57 -1.52
N ARG A 170 -19.34 33.31 -1.96
CA ARG A 170 -18.24 32.76 -2.76
C ARG A 170 -18.59 32.94 -4.22
N VAL A 171 -17.79 33.70 -4.94
CA VAL A 171 -17.96 33.94 -6.38
C VAL A 171 -16.67 33.57 -7.08
N HIS A 172 -16.79 32.87 -8.22
CA HIS A 172 -15.62 32.56 -9.04
C HIS A 172 -15.24 33.76 -9.90
N ASN A 173 -13.97 34.13 -9.88
CA ASN A 173 -13.45 35.23 -10.70
C ASN A 173 -13.20 34.83 -12.18
N GLY A 174 -13.49 33.57 -12.53
CA GLY A 174 -13.37 33.02 -13.88
C GLY A 174 -11.93 32.71 -14.34
N ILE A 175 -10.92 32.95 -13.50
CA ILE A 175 -9.52 32.61 -13.80
C ILE A 175 -9.33 31.12 -13.52
N ARG A 176 -9.17 30.33 -14.57
CA ARG A 176 -9.05 28.87 -14.50
C ARG A 176 -7.60 28.41 -14.58
N ARG A 177 -7.32 27.30 -13.91
CA ARG A 177 -6.01 26.67 -13.79
C ARG A 177 -6.21 25.17 -13.55
N PRO A 178 -5.22 24.31 -13.87
CA PRO A 178 -5.25 22.96 -13.38
C PRO A 178 -5.19 22.98 -11.85
N SER A 179 -5.78 21.98 -11.22
CA SER A 179 -5.77 21.82 -9.77
C SER A 179 -5.19 20.47 -9.37
N PHE A 180 -4.59 20.39 -8.18
CA PHE A 180 -3.97 19.20 -7.64
C PHE A 180 -4.50 18.94 -6.22
N ALA A 181 -5.13 17.79 -5.99
CA ALA A 181 -5.56 17.34 -4.68
C ALA A 181 -4.39 16.62 -3.99
N LEU A 182 -3.70 17.33 -3.08
CA LEU A 182 -2.61 16.75 -2.28
C LEU A 182 -3.21 16.14 -1.01
N THR A 183 -3.84 14.98 -1.16
CA THR A 183 -4.66 14.36 -0.13
C THR A 183 -4.08 13.03 0.34
N ARG A 184 -4.54 12.59 1.51
CA ARG A 184 -4.40 11.22 2.02
C ARG A 184 -5.59 10.90 2.92
N PRO A 185 -6.02 9.62 3.05
CA PRO A 185 -5.51 8.42 2.36
C PRO A 185 -5.73 8.44 0.82
N PRO A 186 -5.14 7.51 0.05
CA PRO A 186 -5.46 7.32 -1.38
C PRO A 186 -6.87 6.74 -1.58
N GLY A 187 -7.32 6.60 -2.83
CA GLY A 187 -8.68 6.18 -3.16
C GLY A 187 -8.87 5.20 -4.32
N HIS A 188 -7.93 5.02 -5.25
CA HIS A 188 -8.19 4.30 -6.51
C HIS A 188 -8.54 2.81 -6.39
N HIS A 189 -8.21 2.15 -5.28
CA HIS A 189 -8.56 0.76 -5.01
C HIS A 189 -9.89 0.56 -4.29
N ALA A 190 -10.48 1.61 -3.70
CA ALA A 190 -11.69 1.50 -2.90
C ALA A 190 -12.90 1.11 -3.76
N LEU A 191 -13.51 -0.03 -3.43
CA LEU A 191 -14.76 -0.53 -4.02
C LEU A 191 -15.96 0.08 -3.28
N ALA A 192 -17.17 -0.10 -3.83
CA ALA A 192 -18.39 0.46 -3.27
C ALA A 192 -18.58 0.12 -1.77
N GLY A 193 -18.33 -1.15 -1.40
CA GLY A 193 -18.48 -1.63 -0.03
C GLY A 193 -17.20 -2.16 0.63
N GLN A 194 -16.01 -1.84 0.11
CA GLN A 194 -14.76 -2.45 0.58
C GLN A 194 -13.55 -1.50 0.47
N ALA A 195 -12.81 -1.38 1.57
CA ALA A 195 -11.49 -0.75 1.61
C ALA A 195 -10.41 -1.78 1.18
N MET A 196 -9.40 -1.34 0.43
CA MET A 196 -8.22 -2.16 0.13
C MET A 196 -7.08 -1.32 -0.46
N GLY A 197 -5.85 -1.82 -0.43
CA GLY A 197 -4.70 -1.12 -1.03
C GLY A 197 -4.49 0.28 -0.45
N PHE A 198 -4.68 0.40 0.86
CA PHE A 198 -4.66 1.66 1.63
C PHE A 198 -5.82 2.64 1.33
N CYS A 199 -6.70 2.30 0.39
CA CYS A 199 -7.79 3.15 -0.06
C CYS A 199 -9.07 2.89 0.73
N ILE A 200 -9.69 3.96 1.23
CA ILE A 200 -10.93 3.87 2.01
C ILE A 200 -12.14 4.33 1.19
N PHE A 201 -12.07 5.52 0.57
CA PHE A 201 -13.10 5.99 -0.36
C PHE A 201 -12.48 6.36 -1.70
N ASN A 202 -13.28 6.26 -2.75
CA ASN A 202 -12.85 6.43 -4.14
C ASN A 202 -12.98 7.90 -4.56
N PHE A 203 -11.93 8.69 -4.31
CA PHE A 203 -11.99 10.14 -4.44
C PHE A 203 -12.13 10.65 -5.89
N ALA A 204 -11.51 10.00 -6.87
CA ALA A 204 -11.68 10.38 -8.27
C ALA A 204 -13.12 10.13 -8.76
N ALA A 205 -13.75 9.02 -8.35
CA ALA A 205 -15.16 8.75 -8.63
C ALA A 205 -16.08 9.79 -7.95
N VAL A 206 -15.80 10.14 -6.69
CA VAL A 206 -16.51 11.21 -5.97
C VAL A 206 -16.40 12.54 -6.73
N ALA A 207 -15.21 12.92 -7.17
CA ALA A 207 -14.99 14.15 -7.92
C ALA A 207 -15.70 14.13 -9.29
N ALA A 208 -15.71 12.99 -9.97
CA ALA A 208 -16.43 12.81 -11.23
C ALA A 208 -17.96 12.96 -11.03
N CYS A 209 -18.53 12.31 -10.02
CA CYS A 209 -19.95 12.48 -9.67
C CYS A 209 -20.28 13.94 -9.32
N TYR A 210 -19.42 14.61 -8.57
CA TYR A 210 -19.61 16.03 -8.25
C TYR A 210 -19.62 16.90 -9.52
N ALA A 211 -18.69 16.67 -10.44
CA ALA A 211 -18.63 17.40 -11.71
C ALA A 211 -19.91 17.22 -12.55
N LEU A 212 -20.39 15.97 -12.67
CA LEU A 212 -21.59 15.61 -13.42
C LEU A 212 -22.86 16.23 -12.80
N ASP A 213 -23.01 16.13 -11.48
CA ASP A 213 -24.26 16.50 -10.80
C ASP A 213 -24.37 17.99 -10.49
N ARG A 214 -23.25 18.66 -10.21
CA ARG A 214 -23.25 20.04 -9.68
C ARG A 214 -22.70 21.07 -10.65
N LEU A 215 -21.79 20.69 -11.52
CA LEU A 215 -21.02 21.63 -12.35
C LEU A 215 -21.37 21.54 -13.85
N GLY A 216 -22.35 20.71 -14.20
CA GLY A 216 -22.89 20.62 -15.56
C GLY A 216 -22.01 19.89 -16.56
N CYS A 217 -21.00 19.14 -16.10
CA CYS A 217 -20.29 18.22 -16.96
C CYS A 217 -21.23 17.12 -17.46
N ARG A 218 -21.12 16.73 -18.73
CA ARG A 218 -21.86 15.60 -19.30
C ARG A 218 -20.99 14.34 -19.33
N LYS A 219 -19.69 14.51 -19.49
CA LYS A 219 -18.71 13.42 -19.56
C LYS A 219 -17.44 13.75 -18.79
N VAL A 220 -16.94 12.77 -18.03
CA VAL A 220 -15.69 12.89 -17.27
C VAL A 220 -14.75 11.75 -17.65
N ALA A 221 -13.46 12.01 -17.80
CA ALA A 221 -12.46 11.00 -18.00
C ALA A 221 -11.61 10.85 -16.73
N ILE A 222 -11.29 9.61 -16.35
CA ILE A 222 -10.33 9.28 -15.30
C ILE A 222 -9.14 8.56 -15.95
N LEU A 223 -7.95 9.12 -15.80
CA LEU A 223 -6.69 8.49 -16.18
C LEU A 223 -5.91 8.13 -14.91
N ASP A 224 -5.58 6.86 -14.75
CA ASP A 224 -4.78 6.36 -13.64
C ASP A 224 -3.34 6.10 -14.09
N LEU A 225 -2.41 6.78 -13.43
CA LEU A 225 -0.96 6.70 -13.65
C LEU A 225 -0.23 6.07 -12.44
N ASP A 226 -0.96 5.63 -11.42
CA ASP A 226 -0.40 4.83 -10.33
C ASP A 226 0.17 3.50 -10.87
N ALA A 227 1.19 2.94 -10.20
CA ALA A 227 1.77 1.67 -10.62
C ALA A 227 0.82 0.49 -10.43
N HIS A 228 -0.18 0.61 -9.55
CA HIS A 228 -1.17 -0.41 -9.26
C HIS A 228 -2.47 -0.16 -10.03
N HIS A 229 -3.15 -1.24 -10.42
CA HIS A 229 -4.42 -1.09 -11.11
C HIS A 229 -5.49 -0.52 -10.17
N GLY A 230 -6.05 0.64 -10.52
CA GLY A 230 -7.19 1.27 -9.82
C GLY A 230 -8.50 0.51 -10.02
N ASN A 231 -8.55 -0.72 -9.50
CA ASN A 231 -9.70 -1.62 -9.58
C ASN A 231 -10.98 -1.03 -9.00
N GLY A 232 -10.88 -0.11 -8.02
CA GLY A 232 -12.02 0.64 -7.49
C GLY A 232 -12.62 1.57 -8.54
N HIS A 233 -11.78 2.37 -9.22
CA HIS A 233 -12.22 3.20 -10.33
C HIS A 233 -12.86 2.37 -11.44
N GLN A 234 -12.19 1.30 -11.89
CA GLN A 234 -12.70 0.40 -12.92
C GLN A 234 -14.07 -0.18 -12.55
N ALA A 235 -14.25 -0.69 -11.33
CA ALA A 235 -15.51 -1.26 -10.87
C ALA A 235 -16.64 -0.22 -10.88
N PHE A 236 -16.37 1.00 -10.40
CA PHE A 236 -17.33 2.09 -10.41
C PHE A 236 -17.70 2.49 -11.85
N VAL A 237 -16.70 2.81 -12.68
CA VAL A 237 -16.90 3.31 -14.05
C VAL A 237 -17.59 2.30 -14.96
N ARG A 238 -17.42 0.99 -14.72
CA ARG A 238 -18.10 -0.07 -15.47
C ARG A 238 -19.62 0.11 -15.52
N THR A 239 -20.21 0.73 -14.50
CA THR A 239 -21.67 0.97 -14.39
C THR A 239 -22.08 2.41 -14.71
N HIS A 240 -21.13 3.28 -15.06
CA HIS A 240 -21.34 4.72 -15.28
C HIS A 240 -20.89 5.15 -16.69
N PRO A 241 -21.75 5.06 -17.71
CA PRO A 241 -21.38 5.33 -19.11
C PRO A 241 -20.97 6.79 -19.39
N SER A 242 -21.32 7.73 -18.50
CA SER A 242 -20.88 9.14 -18.58
C SER A 242 -19.46 9.35 -18.08
N ILE A 243 -18.78 8.30 -17.62
CA ILE A 243 -17.39 8.34 -17.18
C ILE A 243 -16.59 7.33 -18.02
N CYS A 244 -15.38 7.68 -18.45
CA CYS A 244 -14.43 6.71 -19.00
C CYS A 244 -13.20 6.58 -18.11
N TYR A 245 -12.58 5.40 -18.11
CA TYR A 245 -11.43 5.06 -17.29
C TYR A 245 -10.32 4.46 -18.16
N ALA A 246 -9.09 4.93 -17.98
CA ALA A 246 -7.91 4.29 -18.53
C ALA A 246 -6.83 4.16 -17.45
N SER A 247 -6.12 3.04 -17.42
CA SER A 247 -5.09 2.78 -16.41
C SER A 247 -3.82 2.24 -17.02
N PHE A 248 -2.70 2.89 -16.69
CA PHE A 248 -1.40 2.22 -16.71
C PHE A 248 -1.22 1.52 -15.38
N HIS A 249 -0.70 0.29 -15.39
CA HIS A 249 -0.35 -0.41 -14.16
C HIS A 249 0.62 -1.54 -14.45
N GLN A 250 1.47 -1.86 -13.48
CA GLN A 250 2.36 -3.01 -13.59
C GLN A 250 1.54 -4.30 -13.65
N LYS A 251 1.78 -5.07 -14.70
CA LYS A 251 1.23 -6.40 -14.89
C LYS A 251 1.72 -7.32 -13.76
N ASP A 252 0.80 -8.15 -13.24
CA ASP A 252 1.07 -9.13 -12.19
C ASP A 252 1.53 -8.50 -10.85
N ALA A 253 1.26 -7.20 -10.64
CA ALA A 253 1.35 -6.54 -9.34
C ALA A 253 -0.02 -6.56 -8.63
N PHE A 254 -0.04 -6.26 -7.32
CA PHE A 254 -1.28 -6.04 -6.59
C PHE A 254 -2.16 -5.03 -7.36
N PRO A 255 -3.49 -5.24 -7.45
CA PRO A 255 -4.31 -6.31 -6.86
C PRO A 255 -4.51 -7.53 -7.78
N MET A 256 -3.64 -7.78 -8.76
CA MET A 256 -3.76 -8.88 -9.74
C MET A 256 -5.00 -8.80 -10.63
N THR A 257 -5.49 -7.59 -10.90
CA THR A 257 -6.62 -7.33 -11.81
C THR A 257 -6.19 -6.39 -12.94
N GLY A 258 -7.07 -6.06 -13.89
CA GLY A 258 -6.73 -5.22 -15.05
C GLY A 258 -5.91 -5.95 -16.13
N LEU A 259 -5.85 -7.28 -16.07
CA LEU A 259 -4.92 -8.07 -16.91
C LEU A 259 -5.42 -8.33 -18.34
N ASP A 260 -6.72 -8.17 -18.64
CA ASP A 260 -7.23 -8.32 -20.00
C ASP A 260 -7.31 -6.96 -20.69
N PRO A 261 -6.35 -6.62 -21.58
CA PRO A 261 -6.34 -5.33 -22.27
C PRO A 261 -7.47 -5.16 -23.29
N ARG A 262 -8.35 -6.16 -23.44
CA ARG A 262 -9.52 -6.16 -24.32
C ARG A 262 -10.84 -5.99 -23.56
N ASP A 263 -10.81 -5.90 -22.23
CA ASP A 263 -12.00 -5.58 -21.45
C ASP A 263 -12.29 -4.07 -21.54
N TYR A 264 -13.17 -3.71 -22.47
CA TYR A 264 -13.64 -2.33 -22.63
C TYR A 264 -14.87 -1.99 -21.77
N GLY A 265 -15.30 -2.91 -20.91
CA GLY A 265 -16.56 -2.79 -20.18
C GLY A 265 -17.80 -2.87 -21.09
N PRO A 266 -19.01 -2.92 -20.49
CA PRO A 266 -20.26 -3.04 -21.24
C PRO A 266 -20.61 -1.78 -22.06
N HIS A 267 -19.98 -0.65 -21.75
CA HIS A 267 -20.23 0.64 -22.41
C HIS A 267 -19.06 1.10 -23.29
N GLY A 268 -18.01 0.29 -23.45
CA GLY A 268 -16.81 0.70 -24.19
C GLY A 268 -16.02 1.82 -23.52
N ASN A 269 -16.17 1.98 -22.20
CA ASN A 269 -15.67 3.10 -21.42
C ASN A 269 -14.50 2.73 -20.48
N LEU A 270 -13.94 1.53 -20.61
CA LEU A 270 -12.76 1.07 -19.86
C LEU A 270 -11.57 0.81 -20.78
N LEU A 271 -10.35 1.06 -20.30
CA LEU A 271 -9.12 0.75 -21.00
C LEU A 271 -7.99 0.39 -20.03
N ASP A 272 -7.73 -0.91 -19.91
CA ASP A 272 -6.57 -1.40 -19.18
C ASP A 272 -5.30 -1.43 -20.06
N VAL A 273 -4.20 -0.97 -19.47
CA VAL A 273 -2.85 -0.98 -20.07
C VAL A 273 -1.87 -1.66 -19.09
N PRO A 274 -1.97 -2.99 -18.91
CA PRO A 274 -1.02 -3.74 -18.10
C PRO A 274 0.36 -3.73 -18.77
N ILE A 275 1.36 -3.19 -18.08
CA ILE A 275 2.73 -3.06 -18.59
C ILE A 275 3.70 -3.96 -17.82
N PRO A 276 4.69 -4.59 -18.47
CA PRO A 276 5.67 -5.41 -17.77
C PRO A 276 6.44 -4.64 -16.70
N ALA A 277 6.84 -5.33 -15.62
CA ALA A 277 7.82 -4.82 -14.67
C ALA A 277 9.08 -4.28 -15.38
N TYR A 278 9.73 -3.31 -14.76
CA TYR A 278 10.92 -2.58 -15.27
C TYR A 278 10.69 -1.73 -16.51
N SER A 279 9.42 -1.51 -16.90
CA SER A 279 9.06 -0.58 -17.96
C SER A 279 9.26 0.87 -17.51
N GLY A 280 9.94 1.67 -18.32
CA GLY A 280 10.11 3.13 -18.12
C GLY A 280 9.42 3.96 -19.20
N LEU A 281 9.84 5.22 -19.37
CA LEU A 281 9.19 6.19 -20.29
C LEU A 281 9.11 5.70 -21.74
N GLY A 282 10.09 4.91 -22.19
CA GLY A 282 10.12 4.32 -23.52
C GLY A 282 8.96 3.38 -23.83
N THR A 283 8.36 2.79 -22.80
CA THR A 283 7.12 1.99 -22.91
C THR A 283 5.89 2.88 -22.75
N TYR A 284 5.93 3.81 -21.79
CA TYR A 284 4.79 4.69 -21.46
C TYR A 284 4.38 5.60 -22.61
N LEU A 285 5.31 6.34 -23.22
CA LEU A 285 4.95 7.37 -24.21
C LEU A 285 4.28 6.79 -25.47
N PRO A 286 4.79 5.71 -26.10
CA PRO A 286 4.10 5.13 -27.25
C PRO A 286 2.68 4.66 -26.89
N LEU A 287 2.50 4.00 -25.73
CA LEU A 287 1.17 3.57 -25.28
C LEU A 287 0.25 4.76 -24.97
N LEU A 288 0.80 5.84 -24.41
CA LEU A 288 0.06 7.06 -24.15
C LEU A 288 -0.42 7.71 -25.44
N ASP A 289 0.51 7.92 -26.39
CA ASP A 289 0.25 8.62 -27.65
C ASP A 289 -0.62 7.79 -28.61
N ASP A 290 -0.41 6.47 -28.70
CA ASP A 290 -1.06 5.62 -29.69
C ASP A 290 -2.33 4.92 -29.19
N LYS A 291 -2.50 4.75 -27.87
CA LYS A 291 -3.62 4.00 -27.28
C LYS A 291 -4.46 4.83 -26.32
N VAL A 292 -3.86 5.40 -25.28
CA VAL A 292 -4.62 6.05 -24.18
C VAL A 292 -5.18 7.41 -24.58
N LEU A 293 -4.39 8.31 -25.16
CA LEU A 293 -4.87 9.61 -25.61
C LEU A 293 -5.98 9.50 -26.67
N PRO A 294 -5.85 8.65 -27.71
CA PRO A 294 -6.95 8.43 -28.66
C PRO A 294 -8.23 7.93 -27.99
N PHE A 295 -8.14 7.00 -27.05
CA PHE A 295 -9.30 6.48 -26.31
C PHE A 295 -9.99 7.58 -25.47
N LEU A 296 -9.22 8.32 -24.67
CA LEU A 296 -9.76 9.35 -23.80
C LEU A 296 -10.31 10.55 -24.59
N THR A 297 -9.66 10.95 -25.69
CA THR A 297 -10.13 12.08 -26.51
C THR A 297 -11.36 11.73 -27.34
N ALA A 298 -11.47 10.48 -27.84
CA ALA A 298 -12.67 10.00 -28.53
C ALA A 298 -13.91 9.98 -27.64
N PHE A 299 -13.73 9.88 -26.31
CA PHE A 299 -14.83 9.99 -25.36
C PHE A 299 -15.40 11.42 -25.25
N GLU A 300 -14.64 12.44 -25.65
CA GLU A 300 -14.98 13.88 -25.55
C GLU A 300 -15.34 14.34 -24.12
N PRO A 301 -14.45 14.16 -23.12
CA PRO A 301 -14.73 14.57 -21.76
C PRO A 301 -14.72 16.10 -21.58
N ASP A 302 -15.60 16.60 -20.72
CA ASP A 302 -15.62 17.99 -20.25
C ASP A 302 -14.51 18.25 -19.21
N LEU A 303 -14.07 17.19 -18.52
CA LEU A 303 -13.08 17.19 -17.46
C LEU A 303 -12.24 15.91 -17.53
N LEU A 304 -10.92 16.04 -17.42
CA LEU A 304 -9.99 14.94 -17.16
C LEU A 304 -9.55 15.00 -15.68
N ILE A 305 -9.75 13.90 -14.98
CA ILE A 305 -9.21 13.64 -13.65
C ILE A 305 -8.04 12.66 -13.83
N VAL A 306 -6.89 12.98 -13.24
CA VAL A 306 -5.69 12.16 -13.28
C VAL A 306 -5.39 11.68 -11.87
N SER A 307 -5.64 10.40 -11.62
CA SER A 307 -5.17 9.70 -10.42
C SER A 307 -3.67 9.45 -10.59
N ILE A 308 -2.84 10.10 -9.78
CA ILE A 308 -1.39 10.10 -9.94
C ILE A 308 -0.70 9.48 -8.71
N GLY A 309 -0.27 8.24 -8.87
CA GLY A 309 0.69 7.59 -7.99
C GLY A 309 2.12 7.86 -8.45
N TYR A 310 3.02 8.07 -7.50
CA TYR A 310 4.46 8.21 -7.77
C TYR A 310 5.23 6.89 -7.54
N ASP A 311 4.52 5.80 -7.30
CA ASP A 311 5.06 4.45 -7.09
C ASP A 311 5.50 3.75 -8.37
N CYS A 312 5.30 4.37 -9.54
CA CYS A 312 5.89 3.93 -10.80
C CYS A 312 7.36 4.38 -10.98
N LEU A 313 7.92 5.11 -10.00
CA LEU A 313 9.33 5.49 -9.97
C LEU A 313 10.25 4.29 -9.69
N VAL A 314 11.45 4.33 -10.26
CA VAL A 314 12.44 3.24 -10.19
C VAL A 314 12.84 2.81 -8.77
N ASP A 315 12.80 3.73 -7.80
CA ASP A 315 13.20 3.44 -6.42
C ASP A 315 12.01 3.19 -5.49
N ASP A 316 10.78 3.14 -6.00
CA ASP A 316 9.62 2.87 -5.15
C ASP A 316 9.62 1.41 -4.63
N PRO A 317 9.34 1.17 -3.34
CA PRO A 317 9.41 -0.17 -2.77
C PRO A 317 8.22 -1.08 -3.12
N LEU A 318 7.10 -0.54 -3.64
CA LEU A 318 5.86 -1.31 -3.81
C LEU A 318 5.57 -1.74 -5.25
N ALA A 319 6.27 -1.19 -6.24
CA ALA A 319 6.24 -1.65 -7.62
C ALA A 319 7.65 -1.74 -8.21
N GLN A 320 7.76 -2.15 -9.47
CA GLN A 320 9.04 -2.40 -10.15
C GLN A 320 9.14 -1.66 -11.48
N LEU A 321 8.31 -0.65 -11.71
CA LEU A 321 8.40 0.20 -12.89
C LEU A 321 9.63 1.11 -12.80
N ALA A 322 10.10 1.60 -13.95
CA ALA A 322 11.38 2.28 -14.05
C ALA A 322 11.22 3.71 -14.60
N LEU A 323 10.19 4.44 -14.16
CA LEU A 323 10.08 5.86 -14.48
C LEU A 323 11.09 6.69 -13.67
N GLY A 324 11.61 7.72 -14.33
CA GLY A 324 12.34 8.80 -13.69
C GLY A 324 11.42 9.98 -13.35
N PRO A 325 11.79 10.84 -12.39
CA PRO A 325 10.99 12.01 -12.01
C PRO A 325 10.66 12.96 -13.18
N GLN A 326 11.61 13.16 -14.10
CA GLN A 326 11.42 13.97 -15.32
C GLN A 326 10.40 13.37 -16.31
N ASP A 327 10.07 12.09 -16.18
CA ASP A 327 9.17 11.39 -17.10
C ASP A 327 7.72 11.85 -16.89
N PHE A 328 7.34 12.19 -15.66
CA PHE A 328 6.06 12.84 -15.35
C PHE A 328 5.91 14.19 -16.04
N THR A 329 7.01 14.91 -16.28
CA THR A 329 6.97 16.12 -17.09
C THR A 329 6.58 15.82 -18.53
N ALA A 330 7.14 14.77 -19.14
CA ALA A 330 6.80 14.39 -20.50
C ALA A 330 5.34 13.94 -20.65
N VAL A 331 4.85 13.12 -19.72
CA VAL A 331 3.47 12.65 -19.66
C VAL A 331 2.51 13.82 -19.43
N GLY A 332 2.75 14.63 -18.39
CA GLY A 332 1.90 15.79 -18.06
C GLY A 332 1.80 16.79 -19.20
N ASP A 333 2.91 17.08 -19.89
CA ASP A 333 2.94 17.94 -21.06
C ASP A 333 2.04 17.42 -22.21
N ARG A 334 1.95 16.09 -22.41
CA ARG A 334 1.06 15.50 -23.43
C ARG A 334 -0.40 15.63 -23.02
N LEU A 335 -0.73 15.36 -21.75
CA LEU A 335 -2.09 15.52 -21.22
C LEU A 335 -2.56 16.97 -21.32
N LEU A 336 -1.75 17.94 -20.89
CA LEU A 336 -2.07 19.36 -20.95
C LEU A 336 -2.27 19.85 -22.39
N ARG A 337 -1.52 19.32 -23.36
CA ARG A 337 -1.72 19.62 -24.79
C ARG A 337 -2.99 18.99 -25.35
N ALA A 338 -3.36 17.79 -24.90
CA ALA A 338 -4.52 17.07 -25.43
C ALA A 338 -5.85 17.63 -24.89
N PHE A 339 -5.93 17.98 -23.60
CA PHE A 339 -7.19 18.36 -22.95
C PHE A 339 -7.32 19.86 -22.63
N GLY A 340 -6.20 20.60 -22.59
CA GLY A 340 -6.19 21.98 -22.13
C GLY A 340 -6.03 22.08 -20.60
N ARG A 341 -5.41 23.16 -20.14
CA ARG A 341 -5.06 23.37 -18.73
C ARG A 341 -6.28 23.63 -17.84
N GLU A 342 -7.37 24.11 -18.42
CA GLU A 342 -8.61 24.49 -17.77
C GLU A 342 -9.60 23.33 -17.56
N LYS A 343 -9.19 22.10 -17.87
CA LYS A 343 -10.01 20.89 -17.80
C LYS A 343 -9.30 19.72 -17.11
N ILE A 344 -8.18 19.95 -16.42
CA ILE A 344 -7.40 18.87 -15.81
C ILE A 344 -7.29 19.06 -14.30
N VAL A 345 -7.69 18.02 -13.58
CA VAL A 345 -7.46 17.86 -12.15
C VAL A 345 -6.52 16.68 -11.94
N PHE A 346 -5.53 16.85 -11.07
CA PHE A 346 -4.66 15.78 -10.59
C PHE A 346 -5.02 15.47 -9.13
N GLY A 347 -4.86 14.22 -8.71
CA GLY A 347 -5.01 13.86 -7.31
C GLY A 347 -4.06 12.75 -6.91
N LEU A 348 -3.40 12.92 -5.77
CA LEU A 348 -2.38 12.00 -5.29
C LEU A 348 -2.99 10.65 -4.89
N GLU A 349 -2.44 9.55 -5.43
CA GLU A 349 -2.73 8.17 -5.04
C GLU A 349 -1.55 7.58 -4.26
N GLY A 350 -0.75 6.68 -4.86
CA GLY A 350 0.43 6.01 -4.30
C GLY A 350 1.76 6.78 -4.41
N GLY A 351 2.87 6.11 -4.10
CA GLY A 351 4.23 6.67 -4.03
C GLY A 351 4.77 6.69 -2.59
N TYR A 352 5.74 5.83 -2.30
CA TYR A 352 6.07 5.39 -0.95
C TYR A 352 7.56 5.47 -0.62
N ASP A 353 8.41 5.74 -1.61
CA ASP A 353 9.81 6.10 -1.35
C ASP A 353 9.90 7.52 -0.73
N PRO A 354 10.46 7.66 0.49
CA PRO A 354 10.54 8.95 1.16
C PRO A 354 11.34 9.98 0.38
N ASP A 355 12.46 9.60 -0.24
CA ASP A 355 13.37 10.54 -0.90
C ASP A 355 12.81 11.05 -2.24
N ASN A 356 12.00 10.24 -2.93
CA ASN A 356 11.30 10.59 -4.16
C ASN A 356 10.12 11.54 -3.92
N VAL A 357 9.37 11.31 -2.84
CA VAL A 357 8.32 12.25 -2.37
C VAL A 357 8.97 13.56 -1.90
N VAL A 358 10.12 13.50 -1.24
CA VAL A 358 10.82 14.64 -0.63
C VAL A 358 11.58 15.52 -1.63
N GLY A 359 12.05 14.97 -2.75
CA GLY A 359 13.02 15.67 -3.59
C GLY A 359 12.49 16.27 -4.89
N ARG A 360 11.44 15.69 -5.50
CA ARG A 360 11.21 15.88 -6.96
C ARG A 360 9.75 16.01 -7.38
N PHE A 361 8.83 16.10 -6.42
CA PHE A 361 7.43 16.45 -6.65
C PHE A 361 7.29 17.75 -7.44
N SER A 362 8.17 18.74 -7.21
CA SER A 362 8.21 20.02 -7.93
C SER A 362 8.59 19.93 -9.41
N ASP A 363 9.21 18.83 -9.85
CA ASP A 363 9.72 18.65 -11.22
C ASP A 363 8.67 18.03 -12.16
N SER A 364 7.47 17.72 -11.66
CA SER A 364 6.34 17.28 -12.48
C SER A 364 5.75 18.47 -13.24
N ALA A 365 5.59 18.34 -14.56
CA ALA A 365 5.00 19.38 -15.43
C ALA A 365 3.61 19.83 -14.98
N CYS A 366 2.91 18.99 -14.20
CA CYS A 366 1.64 19.29 -13.58
C CYS A 366 1.71 20.54 -12.67
N LEU A 367 2.90 20.91 -12.21
CA LEU A 367 3.15 22.01 -11.27
C LEU A 367 3.99 23.15 -11.85
N HIS A 368 4.55 23.00 -13.06
CA HIS A 368 5.35 24.05 -13.67
C HIS A 368 4.48 25.12 -14.35
N PRO A 369 4.69 26.41 -14.04
CA PRO A 369 3.86 27.49 -14.54
C PRO A 369 4.00 27.75 -16.04
N GLU A 370 5.17 27.56 -16.67
CA GLU A 370 5.37 27.81 -18.11
C GLU A 370 6.56 27.02 -18.71
N ARG A 371 6.30 26.19 -19.72
CA ARG A 371 7.24 26.02 -20.85
C ARG A 371 6.48 26.42 -22.11
N PRO A 372 7.02 27.31 -22.96
CA PRO A 372 6.33 27.72 -24.17
C PRO A 372 6.13 26.51 -25.08
N THR A 373 4.88 26.05 -25.21
CA THR A 373 4.50 25.15 -26.29
C THR A 373 4.76 25.87 -27.60
N LYS A 374 5.75 25.42 -28.37
CA LYS A 374 5.85 25.78 -29.78
C LYS A 374 4.61 25.20 -30.48
N ALA A 375 3.57 26.00 -30.62
CA ALA A 375 2.43 25.65 -31.45
C ALA A 375 2.90 25.63 -32.91
N PHE A 376 3.01 24.44 -33.51
CA PHE A 376 3.14 24.30 -34.94
C PHE A 376 1.75 24.38 -35.57
N PHE A 377 1.32 25.58 -35.96
CA PHE A 377 0.18 25.70 -36.86
C PHE A 377 0.63 25.37 -38.29
N LYS A 378 0.11 24.29 -38.86
CA LYS A 378 0.14 24.06 -40.32
C LYS A 378 -0.96 24.92 -40.93
N ALA A 379 -0.59 25.91 -41.75
CA ALA A 379 -1.54 26.51 -42.68
C ALA A 379 -1.90 25.49 -43.77
N ALA A 380 -3.12 25.59 -44.33
CA ALA A 380 -3.68 24.68 -45.35
C ALA A 380 -2.88 24.57 -46.67
N ASN A 381 -1.73 25.22 -46.76
CA ASN A 381 -0.82 25.28 -47.90
C ASN A 381 0.65 24.96 -47.53
N GLY A 382 0.89 24.32 -46.37
CA GLY A 382 2.15 23.60 -46.11
C GLY A 382 3.40 24.44 -45.85
N ARG A 383 3.29 25.75 -45.59
CA ARG A 383 4.43 26.59 -45.17
C ARG A 383 4.30 27.04 -43.71
N PRO A 384 5.40 27.06 -42.92
CA PRO A 384 5.37 27.49 -41.53
C PRO A 384 5.21 29.02 -41.43
N LEU A 385 4.13 29.46 -40.78
CA LEU A 385 3.97 30.86 -40.37
C LEU A 385 4.69 31.07 -39.03
N LYS A 386 5.78 31.85 -39.03
CA LYS A 386 6.37 32.41 -37.80
C LYS A 386 5.63 33.71 -37.48
N VAL A 387 4.72 33.67 -36.51
CA VAL A 387 4.17 34.88 -35.89
C VAL A 387 4.70 34.96 -34.46
N PHE A 388 5.58 35.91 -34.19
CA PHE A 388 6.05 36.23 -32.84
C PHE A 388 5.07 37.21 -32.20
N PHE A 389 4.40 36.79 -31.12
CA PHE A 389 3.84 37.73 -30.14
C PHE A 389 4.78 37.73 -28.93
N ASN A 390 5.61 38.76 -28.82
CA ASN A 390 6.42 39.01 -27.64
C ASN A 390 5.67 39.99 -26.72
N CYS A 391 4.91 39.46 -25.76
CA CYS A 391 4.31 40.26 -24.70
C CYS A 391 5.34 40.47 -23.57
N ASN A 392 6.39 41.25 -23.80
CA ASN A 392 7.30 41.67 -22.72
C ASN A 392 7.84 43.11 -22.82
N GLU A 393 7.33 43.94 -23.73
CA GLU A 393 7.81 45.33 -23.90
C GLU A 393 6.97 46.42 -23.20
N PHE A 394 6.04 46.06 -22.30
CA PHE A 394 5.17 47.05 -21.62
C PHE A 394 5.46 47.28 -20.13
N ARG A 395 6.63 46.86 -19.62
CA ARG A 395 6.92 46.97 -18.18
C ARG A 395 8.02 47.93 -17.75
N ASN A 396 8.70 48.63 -18.65
CA ASN A 396 9.73 49.60 -18.26
C ASN A 396 9.66 50.88 -19.08
N ASN A 397 8.83 51.83 -18.64
CA ASN A 397 9.15 53.26 -18.76
C ASN A 397 8.31 54.08 -17.76
N HIS A 398 8.82 54.20 -16.53
CA HIS A 398 8.39 55.23 -15.60
C HIS A 398 9.19 56.50 -15.84
N ARG A 399 8.58 57.54 -16.43
CA ARG A 399 8.94 58.94 -16.17
C ARG A 399 7.71 59.85 -16.25
N THR A 400 7.67 60.81 -15.32
CA THR A 400 6.85 62.05 -15.18
C THR A 400 5.37 61.96 -14.72
N LEU A 401 5.16 62.09 -13.39
CA LEU A 401 4.39 63.09 -12.59
C LEU A 401 3.06 63.71 -13.17
N PRO A 402 2.11 64.27 -12.36
CA PRO A 402 1.78 64.04 -10.94
C PRO A 402 0.30 64.30 -10.46
N TRP A 403 0.08 64.16 -9.13
CA TRP A 403 -0.91 64.82 -8.24
C TRP A 403 -2.43 64.72 -8.50
N ILE A 404 -3.18 64.20 -7.51
CA ILE A 404 -4.26 64.91 -6.78
C ILE A 404 -4.54 64.16 -5.46
N ALA A 405 -4.59 64.93 -4.38
CA ALA A 405 -4.92 64.54 -3.02
C ALA A 405 -6.40 64.81 -2.70
N LEU A 406 -6.97 64.11 -1.72
CA LEU A 406 -8.08 64.53 -0.81
C LEU A 406 -8.25 63.40 0.24
N VAL A 407 -7.71 63.50 1.46
CA VAL A 407 -8.20 64.23 2.66
C VAL A 407 -9.39 63.55 3.37
N SER A 408 -9.06 62.87 4.48
CA SER A 408 -9.66 63.00 5.83
C SER A 408 -11.11 62.57 6.11
N TRP A 409 -11.31 61.61 7.04
CA TRP A 409 -11.71 61.93 8.42
C TRP A 409 -11.51 60.76 9.41
N LYS A 410 -11.42 61.12 10.70
CA LYS A 410 -11.02 60.35 11.89
C LYS A 410 -12.23 60.17 12.83
N LYS A 411 -12.02 59.34 13.89
CA LYS A 411 -12.55 59.45 15.29
C LYS A 411 -13.95 58.82 15.55
N THR A 412 -14.33 58.13 16.66
CA THR A 412 -13.87 57.87 18.06
C THR A 412 -14.78 56.72 18.63
N LEU A 413 -14.31 55.65 19.33
CA LEU A 413 -14.43 55.38 20.80
C LEU A 413 -15.81 55.79 21.44
N THR A 414 -16.60 55.04 22.25
CA THR A 414 -16.30 54.23 23.47
C THR A 414 -17.60 53.61 24.11
N TYR A 415 -17.46 52.58 24.97
CA TYR A 415 -18.29 52.18 26.16
C TYR A 415 -19.69 51.53 25.97
N LEU A 416 -20.29 50.68 26.84
CA LEU A 416 -20.02 50.01 28.14
C LEU A 416 -21.07 48.86 28.32
N PHE A 417 -20.66 47.71 28.88
CA PHE A 417 -21.35 46.73 29.77
C PHE A 417 -22.88 46.45 29.73
N ALA A 418 -23.26 45.16 29.72
CA ALA A 418 -23.92 44.47 30.86
C ALA A 418 -24.33 43.01 30.53
N ALA A 419 -23.83 42.05 31.31
CA ALA A 419 -24.54 40.80 31.69
C ALA A 419 -25.16 41.06 33.08
N PRO A 420 -26.15 40.29 33.63
CA PRO A 420 -25.87 38.93 34.14
C PRO A 420 -27.07 37.94 34.28
N VAL A 421 -26.75 36.74 34.80
CA VAL A 421 -27.52 35.84 35.74
C VAL A 421 -28.16 34.52 35.25
N ALA A 422 -27.45 33.43 35.58
CA ALA A 422 -27.81 32.16 36.30
C ALA A 422 -29.06 31.29 36.00
N MET A 423 -28.79 30.00 35.66
CA MET A 423 -29.17 28.66 36.25
C MET A 423 -30.28 28.55 37.34
N PRO A 424 -30.85 27.35 37.73
CA PRO A 424 -30.49 25.93 37.45
C PRO A 424 -31.66 24.86 37.39
N MET A 425 -31.26 23.57 37.31
CA MET A 425 -31.90 22.33 37.83
C MET A 425 -32.83 21.43 36.96
N ALA A 426 -32.23 20.33 36.48
CA ALA A 426 -32.38 18.92 36.92
C ALA A 426 -33.74 18.15 36.95
N PHE A 427 -33.61 16.86 36.55
CA PHE A 427 -34.39 15.64 36.85
C PHE A 427 -35.66 15.32 36.04
N LEU A 428 -35.63 14.20 35.26
CA LEU A 428 -36.29 12.92 35.59
C LEU A 428 -36.17 11.87 34.45
N LEU A 429 -35.64 10.69 34.78
CA LEU A 429 -35.88 9.40 34.11
C LEU A 429 -37.14 8.75 34.72
N PRO A 430 -37.84 7.83 34.01
CA PRO A 430 -37.70 6.41 34.38
C PRO A 430 -37.91 5.34 33.26
N ARG A 431 -37.01 4.33 33.28
CA ARG A 431 -37.19 2.85 33.21
C ARG A 431 -38.22 2.18 32.27
N TYR A 432 -37.73 1.21 31.48
CA TYR A 432 -38.24 -0.18 31.36
C TYR A 432 -37.07 -1.17 31.11
N ARG A 433 -36.72 -2.01 32.10
CA ARG A 433 -36.80 -3.51 32.18
C ARG A 433 -36.03 -4.29 31.09
N ARG A 434 -34.87 -4.87 31.45
CA ARG A 434 -34.62 -6.27 31.89
C ARG A 434 -34.75 -7.32 30.76
N ALA A 435 -33.61 -7.79 30.27
CA ALA A 435 -33.37 -9.18 29.91
C ALA A 435 -32.11 -9.66 30.65
N VAL A 436 -32.20 -10.84 31.27
CA VAL A 436 -31.16 -11.53 32.04
C VAL A 436 -30.84 -12.83 31.30
N PHE A 437 -29.61 -13.31 31.51
CA PHE A 437 -29.01 -14.60 31.11
C PHE A 437 -28.26 -14.54 29.77
N VAL A 438 -26.98 -14.94 29.62
CA VAL A 438 -26.12 -15.84 30.42
C VAL A 438 -24.69 -15.28 30.44
N ARG A 439 -24.08 -15.24 31.63
CA ARG A 439 -22.65 -14.96 31.80
C ARG A 439 -21.87 -16.21 31.37
N MET A 440 -21.35 -16.26 30.14
CA MET A 440 -20.30 -17.22 29.81
C MET A 440 -19.00 -16.75 30.45
N THR A 441 -18.80 -17.09 31.72
CA THR A 441 -17.47 -17.12 32.33
C THR A 441 -16.70 -18.28 31.72
N GLY A 442 -15.97 -18.00 30.65
CA GLY A 442 -15.04 -18.91 30.01
C GLY A 442 -14.01 -18.10 29.25
N HIS A 443 -13.20 -17.31 29.97
CA HIS A 443 -11.94 -16.84 29.41
C HIS A 443 -11.13 -18.07 29.01
N VAL A 444 -11.05 -18.35 27.70
CA VAL A 444 -10.06 -19.27 27.14
C VAL A 444 -8.71 -18.57 27.29
N PRO A 445 -7.81 -19.00 28.19
CA PRO A 445 -6.62 -18.20 28.56
C PRO A 445 -5.52 -18.14 27.48
N TRP A 446 -5.79 -18.55 26.24
CA TRP A 446 -4.75 -18.86 25.25
C TRP A 446 -4.73 -17.97 24.00
N ILE A 447 -5.51 -16.89 23.90
CA ILE A 447 -5.67 -16.15 22.64
C ILE A 447 -4.81 -14.88 22.48
N ILE A 448 -3.96 -14.50 23.43
CA ILE A 448 -3.03 -13.37 23.19
C ILE A 448 -1.64 -13.69 23.71
N ARG A 449 -0.88 -14.48 22.93
CA ARG A 449 0.59 -14.37 22.95
C ARG A 449 0.98 -13.68 21.65
N HIS A 450 1.81 -12.64 21.74
CA HIS A 450 2.38 -11.82 20.65
C HIS A 450 3.17 -12.59 19.58
N ARG A 451 3.14 -13.92 19.60
CA ARG A 451 3.80 -14.83 18.65
C ARG A 451 2.82 -15.60 17.78
N GLN A 452 1.55 -15.69 18.17
CA GLN A 452 0.59 -16.59 17.54
C GLN A 452 -0.05 -15.93 16.33
N TRP A 453 -0.05 -16.63 15.19
CA TRP A 453 -0.85 -16.26 14.04
C TRP A 453 -2.32 -16.51 14.36
N LEU A 454 -3.16 -15.50 14.15
CA LEU A 454 -4.60 -15.60 14.22
C LEU A 454 -5.15 -15.08 12.90
N PRO A 455 -5.93 -15.87 12.15
CA PRO A 455 -6.64 -15.35 10.99
C PRO A 455 -7.65 -14.28 11.43
N SER A 456 -8.04 -13.40 10.52
CA SER A 456 -8.95 -12.28 10.79
C SER A 456 -10.34 -12.72 11.25
N ASP A 457 -10.78 -13.91 10.85
CA ASP A 457 -12.03 -14.55 11.28
C ASP A 457 -11.85 -15.46 12.52
N GLY A 458 -10.68 -15.43 13.15
CA GLY A 458 -10.36 -16.16 14.36
C GLY A 458 -9.79 -17.55 14.11
N PRO A 459 -9.38 -18.27 15.18
CA PRO A 459 -8.74 -19.57 15.05
C PRO A 459 -9.75 -20.64 14.58
N HIS A 460 -9.45 -21.27 13.44
CA HIS A 460 -10.19 -22.44 12.96
C HIS A 460 -9.65 -23.72 13.59
N TRP A 461 -10.56 -24.56 14.08
CA TRP A 461 -10.23 -25.88 14.59
C TRP A 461 -10.70 -26.95 13.62
N THR A 462 -9.85 -27.93 13.35
CA THR A 462 -10.20 -29.11 12.56
C THR A 462 -9.78 -30.37 13.28
N SER A 463 -10.16 -31.53 12.75
CA SER A 463 -9.73 -32.85 13.24
C SER A 463 -9.16 -33.66 12.09
N LEU A 464 -8.31 -34.65 12.39
CA LEU A 464 -7.83 -35.61 11.38
C LEU A 464 -8.99 -36.27 10.62
N ARG A 465 -10.09 -36.59 11.32
CA ARG A 465 -11.31 -37.14 10.72
C ARG A 465 -11.97 -36.15 9.75
N ALA A 466 -12.07 -34.87 10.13
CA ALA A 466 -12.64 -33.83 9.28
C ALA A 466 -11.77 -33.56 8.04
N LEU A 467 -10.44 -33.52 8.21
CA LEU A 467 -9.50 -33.37 7.08
C LEU A 467 -9.54 -34.55 6.11
N SER A 468 -9.78 -35.76 6.63
CA SER A 468 -9.87 -36.99 5.83
C SER A 468 -11.25 -37.19 5.17
N ALA A 469 -12.28 -36.43 5.56
CA ALA A 469 -13.62 -36.58 5.01
C ALA A 469 -13.67 -36.10 3.55
N ASN A 470 -14.43 -36.80 2.70
CA ASN A 470 -14.68 -36.48 1.29
C ASN A 470 -13.43 -36.45 0.36
N GLY A 471 -12.32 -37.11 0.74
CA GLY A 471 -11.12 -37.16 -0.11
C GLY A 471 -10.42 -35.81 -0.29
N GLY A 472 -10.66 -34.86 0.62
CA GLY A 472 -10.25 -33.47 0.45
C GLY A 472 -8.76 -33.20 0.66
N HIS A 473 -8.05 -33.98 1.51
CA HIS A 473 -6.61 -33.82 1.76
C HIS A 473 -5.88 -35.16 1.61
N CYS A 474 -4.71 -35.14 0.98
CA CYS A 474 -3.79 -36.26 0.89
C CYS A 474 -2.37 -35.81 1.23
N THR A 475 -1.51 -36.73 1.62
CA THR A 475 -0.08 -36.42 1.77
C THR A 475 0.68 -36.87 0.54
N VAL A 476 1.56 -36.02 0.03
CA VAL A 476 2.48 -36.33 -1.04
C VAL A 476 3.87 -36.55 -0.46
N VAL A 477 4.42 -37.73 -0.72
CA VAL A 477 5.80 -38.09 -0.37
C VAL A 477 6.67 -37.95 -1.62
N ARG A 478 7.73 -37.15 -1.57
CA ARG A 478 8.64 -36.92 -2.71
C ARG A 478 10.10 -37.09 -2.27
N PRO A 479 10.95 -37.76 -3.07
CA PRO A 479 12.39 -37.72 -2.80
C PRO A 479 12.91 -36.29 -2.97
N VAL A 480 13.78 -35.87 -2.05
CA VAL A 480 14.47 -34.57 -2.09
C VAL A 480 15.94 -34.79 -2.45
N GLU A 481 16.57 -35.76 -1.81
CA GLU A 481 17.86 -36.31 -2.18
C GLU A 481 17.94 -37.79 -1.81
N ALA A 482 19.07 -38.45 -2.09
CA ALA A 482 19.27 -39.84 -1.70
C ALA A 482 19.03 -40.00 -0.18
N ALA A 483 18.12 -40.93 0.17
CA ALA A 483 17.73 -41.20 1.55
C ALA A 483 17.01 -40.04 2.29
N VAL A 484 16.53 -39.00 1.60
CA VAL A 484 15.75 -37.90 2.19
C VAL A 484 14.43 -37.71 1.42
N TYR A 485 13.31 -37.76 2.13
CA TYR A 485 11.97 -37.61 1.55
C TYR A 485 11.21 -36.46 2.19
N SER A 486 10.60 -35.62 1.37
CA SER A 486 9.63 -34.59 1.78
C SER A 486 8.25 -35.20 1.91
N ILE A 487 7.56 -34.88 3.00
CA ILE A 487 6.19 -35.29 3.29
C ILE A 487 5.35 -34.01 3.44
N GLU A 488 4.40 -33.79 2.55
CA GLU A 488 3.60 -32.56 2.45
C GLU A 488 2.11 -32.86 2.31
N THR A 489 1.23 -32.12 3.00
CA THR A 489 -0.22 -32.25 2.82
C THR A 489 -0.74 -31.38 1.68
N GLN A 490 -1.60 -31.93 0.82
CA GLN A 490 -2.28 -31.28 -0.29
C GLN A 490 -3.79 -31.50 -0.24
N PRO A 491 -4.63 -30.45 -0.25
CA PRO A 491 -4.29 -29.03 -0.04
C PRO A 491 -3.54 -28.80 1.28
N LYS A 492 -2.91 -27.63 1.42
CA LYS A 492 -2.10 -27.32 2.61
C LYS A 492 -2.95 -27.33 3.87
N VAL A 493 -2.41 -27.90 4.96
CA VAL A 493 -2.96 -27.75 6.31
C VAL A 493 -2.11 -26.75 7.08
N GLY A 494 -2.77 -25.81 7.77
CA GLY A 494 -2.08 -24.66 8.38
C GLY A 494 -1.38 -23.83 7.29
N ILE A 495 -0.13 -23.43 7.54
CA ILE A 495 0.66 -22.65 6.58
C ILE A 495 1.38 -23.52 5.53
N GLY A 496 1.15 -24.84 5.53
CA GLY A 496 1.72 -25.76 4.55
C GLY A 496 3.18 -26.14 4.79
N GLN A 497 3.57 -26.29 6.06
CA GLN A 497 4.88 -26.85 6.42
C GLN A 497 4.97 -28.34 6.04
N ARG A 498 6.17 -28.76 5.64
CA ARG A 498 6.55 -30.15 5.38
C ARG A 498 7.29 -30.75 6.57
N CYS A 499 7.32 -32.07 6.67
CA CYS A 499 8.31 -32.80 7.46
C CYS A 499 9.25 -33.58 6.54
N LEU A 500 10.42 -33.94 7.05
CA LEU A 500 11.46 -34.63 6.29
C LEU A 500 11.74 -35.98 6.92
N LEU A 501 11.67 -37.04 6.13
CA LEU A 501 12.04 -38.40 6.53
C LEU A 501 13.45 -38.69 6.03
N LEU A 502 14.38 -38.93 6.96
CA LEU A 502 15.76 -39.28 6.70
C LEU A 502 15.93 -40.79 6.90
N GLN A 503 16.32 -41.53 5.86
CA GLN A 503 16.59 -42.96 5.94
C GLN A 503 18.06 -43.21 6.31
N GLN A 504 18.32 -43.92 7.40
CA GLN A 504 19.68 -44.29 7.80
C GLN A 504 19.93 -45.79 7.61
N PRO A 505 20.30 -46.24 6.39
CA PRO A 505 20.61 -47.64 6.17
C PRO A 505 21.91 -48.04 6.91
N GLY A 506 21.80 -48.95 7.88
CA GLY A 506 22.96 -49.76 8.33
C GLY A 506 23.90 -49.20 9.41
N GLU A 507 23.54 -48.17 10.18
CA GLU A 507 24.41 -47.69 11.28
C GLU A 507 24.25 -48.53 12.57
N GLU A 508 25.33 -49.20 13.01
CA GLU A 508 25.40 -49.93 14.28
C GLU A 508 25.47 -48.99 15.51
N SER A 509 25.02 -49.49 16.67
CA SER A 509 24.84 -48.72 17.91
C SER A 509 26.12 -48.14 18.52
N VAL A 510 26.12 -46.85 18.90
CA VAL A 510 27.16 -46.23 19.76
C VAL A 510 26.77 -46.31 21.23
N GLN A 511 27.71 -46.67 22.11
CA GLN A 511 27.53 -46.55 23.56
C GLN A 511 27.67 -45.09 24.02
N VAL A 512 26.59 -44.52 24.58
CA VAL A 512 26.62 -43.19 25.21
C VAL A 512 26.99 -43.33 26.69
N SER A 513 28.04 -42.64 27.14
CA SER A 513 28.47 -42.58 28.54
C SER A 513 27.46 -41.81 29.40
N ARG A 514 26.87 -42.50 30.39
CA ARG A 514 25.88 -41.94 31.34
C ARG A 514 26.49 -40.88 32.26
N VAL A 515 25.84 -39.72 32.38
CA VAL A 515 25.95 -38.88 33.57
C VAL A 515 25.09 -39.52 34.68
N ARG A 516 25.70 -39.77 35.85
CA ARG A 516 25.06 -40.44 37.00
C ARG A 516 23.84 -39.67 37.47
N GLY A 517 22.65 -40.28 37.40
CA GLY A 517 21.51 -39.81 38.20
C GLY A 517 20.12 -40.10 37.68
N ASP A 518 19.82 -41.25 37.06
CA ASP A 518 18.43 -41.70 37.04
C ASP A 518 18.32 -43.23 37.08
N LYS A 519 17.46 -43.72 37.96
CA LYS A 519 17.15 -45.14 38.16
C LYS A 519 15.67 -45.32 37.83
N ARG A 520 15.36 -45.57 36.56
CA ARG A 520 14.22 -46.37 36.11
C ARG A 520 14.39 -46.73 34.64
N GLY A 521 14.10 -47.99 34.32
CA GLY A 521 14.31 -48.56 33.01
C GLY A 521 13.29 -48.07 32.00
N ASP A 522 13.79 -47.43 30.95
CA ASP A 522 13.21 -47.50 29.61
C ASP A 522 14.32 -47.95 28.66
N ARG A 523 13.97 -48.73 27.64
CA ARG A 523 14.91 -49.22 26.63
C ARG A 523 15.27 -48.05 25.70
N ASP A 524 16.16 -47.18 26.13
CA ASP A 524 16.69 -46.12 25.26
C ASP A 524 17.58 -46.76 24.19
N ASP A 525 17.10 -46.75 22.94
CA ASP A 525 17.81 -47.17 21.73
C ASP A 525 18.80 -46.11 21.21
N LEU A 526 19.08 -45.09 22.04
CA LEU A 526 20.02 -43.98 21.80
C LEU A 526 21.37 -44.55 21.37
N GLY A 527 21.59 -44.57 20.05
CA GLY A 527 22.78 -45.12 19.42
C GLY A 527 22.51 -45.96 18.16
N ARG A 528 21.39 -46.69 18.06
CA ARG A 528 21.08 -47.54 16.88
C ARG A 528 20.60 -46.68 15.70
N GLY A 529 21.10 -46.95 14.50
CA GLY A 529 20.63 -46.35 13.25
C GLY A 529 19.15 -46.66 12.97
N GLY A 530 18.49 -45.78 12.24
CA GLY A 530 17.08 -45.93 11.84
C GLY A 530 16.52 -44.65 11.24
N ASN A 531 15.35 -44.72 10.63
CA ASN A 531 14.72 -43.58 10.00
C ASN A 531 14.32 -42.52 11.05
N VAL A 532 14.67 -41.27 10.76
CA VAL A 532 14.35 -40.10 11.58
C VAL A 532 13.33 -39.24 10.84
N LEU A 533 12.21 -38.95 11.50
CA LEU A 533 11.28 -37.91 11.06
C LEU A 533 11.67 -36.57 11.70
N TRP A 534 12.19 -35.65 10.90
CA TRP A 534 12.46 -34.27 11.31
C TRP A 534 11.20 -33.42 11.16
N ASP A 535 10.76 -32.87 12.29
CA ASP A 535 9.47 -32.22 12.48
C ASP A 535 8.27 -33.13 12.15
N CYS A 536 7.05 -32.61 12.25
CA CYS A 536 5.85 -33.46 12.16
C CYS A 536 4.66 -32.72 11.55
N CYS A 537 4.21 -33.16 10.37
CA CYS A 537 3.02 -32.62 9.73
C CYS A 537 1.74 -32.94 10.50
N ALA A 538 0.82 -31.97 10.53
CA ALA A 538 -0.43 -32.05 11.28
C ALA A 538 -1.39 -33.13 10.77
N PHE A 539 -1.31 -33.52 9.49
CA PHE A 539 -2.18 -34.50 8.86
C PHE A 539 -1.46 -35.84 8.67
N LEU A 540 -2.20 -36.94 8.87
CA LEU A 540 -1.74 -38.31 8.68
C LEU A 540 -2.94 -39.17 8.21
N ASP A 541 -2.84 -39.74 7.02
CA ASP A 541 -3.85 -40.64 6.44
C ASP A 541 -3.24 -42.04 6.16
N LYS A 542 -4.08 -43.00 5.77
CA LYS A 542 -3.64 -44.38 5.50
C LYS A 542 -2.61 -44.48 4.37
N ALA A 543 -2.74 -43.65 3.34
CA ALA A 543 -1.81 -43.65 2.20
C ALA A 543 -0.41 -43.19 2.64
N THR A 544 -0.34 -42.16 3.49
CA THR A 544 0.90 -41.69 4.12
C THR A 544 1.52 -42.79 4.97
N VAL A 545 0.72 -43.49 5.78
CA VAL A 545 1.21 -44.61 6.59
C VAL A 545 1.85 -45.65 5.70
N GLN A 546 1.15 -46.08 4.64
CA GLN A 546 1.66 -47.07 3.71
C GLN A 546 2.98 -46.61 3.06
N ALA A 547 3.03 -45.40 2.50
CA ALA A 547 4.22 -44.88 1.83
C ALA A 547 5.43 -44.80 2.78
N VAL A 548 5.24 -44.33 4.01
CA VAL A 548 6.32 -44.26 5.01
C VAL A 548 6.73 -45.65 5.51
N THR A 549 5.79 -46.58 5.65
CA THR A 549 6.08 -47.99 5.98
C THR A 549 6.90 -48.68 4.89
N GLU A 550 6.58 -48.45 3.61
CA GLU A 550 7.35 -48.93 2.45
C GLU A 550 8.78 -48.35 2.44
N LEU A 551 8.97 -47.16 3.01
CA LEU A 551 10.26 -46.54 3.24
C LEU A 551 10.96 -47.01 4.55
N GLY A 552 10.48 -48.06 5.22
CA GLY A 552 11.11 -48.62 6.43
C GLY A 552 10.58 -48.05 7.76
N GLY A 553 9.49 -47.30 7.72
CA GLY A 553 8.82 -46.76 8.91
C GLY A 553 9.55 -45.58 9.54
N ILE A 554 9.24 -45.29 10.80
CA ILE A 554 9.87 -44.23 11.60
C ILE A 554 10.35 -44.85 12.90
N GLN A 555 11.62 -44.64 13.25
CA GLN A 555 12.18 -45.07 14.52
C GLN A 555 12.30 -43.91 15.51
N LYS A 556 12.51 -42.68 15.03
CA LYS A 556 12.62 -41.49 15.89
C LYS A 556 11.86 -40.32 15.27
N ILE A 557 11.11 -39.58 16.08
CA ILE A 557 10.52 -38.30 15.70
C ILE A 557 11.27 -37.22 16.45
N VAL A 558 11.75 -36.19 15.76
CA VAL A 558 12.55 -35.12 16.37
C VAL A 558 11.89 -33.78 16.04
N LEU A 559 11.51 -33.04 17.07
CA LEU A 559 10.87 -31.74 16.90
C LEU A 559 11.89 -30.62 17.06
N SER A 560 11.98 -29.75 16.07
CA SER A 560 12.88 -28.60 16.06
C SER A 560 12.46 -27.53 17.08
N HIS A 561 11.14 -27.33 17.24
CA HIS A 561 10.53 -26.36 18.16
C HIS A 561 9.01 -26.65 18.37
N PRO A 562 8.30 -25.94 19.28
CA PRO A 562 6.94 -26.32 19.74
C PRO A 562 5.79 -26.33 18.72
N HIS A 563 5.97 -25.83 17.49
CA HIS A 563 4.88 -25.75 16.50
C HIS A 563 4.39 -27.12 16.00
N PHE A 564 5.21 -28.17 16.14
CA PHE A 564 4.93 -29.52 15.59
C PHE A 564 4.28 -30.50 16.57
N LEU A 565 3.68 -30.01 17.66
CA LEU A 565 3.08 -30.84 18.71
C LEU A 565 1.67 -31.39 18.37
N GLY A 566 1.04 -30.92 17.30
CA GLY A 566 -0.38 -31.20 17.02
C GLY A 566 -0.72 -32.69 16.85
N SER A 567 0.04 -33.40 16.01
CA SER A 567 -0.21 -34.79 15.61
C SER A 567 0.89 -35.77 15.99
N CYS A 568 2.02 -35.33 16.55
CA CYS A 568 3.22 -36.15 16.78
C CYS A 568 2.97 -37.42 17.61
N VAL A 569 2.08 -37.38 18.60
CA VAL A 569 1.65 -38.57 19.37
C VAL A 569 0.93 -39.60 18.48
N THR A 570 0.16 -39.12 17.48
CA THR A 570 -0.53 -39.99 16.52
C THR A 570 0.47 -40.67 15.59
N TRP A 571 1.45 -39.92 15.08
CA TRP A 571 2.55 -40.46 14.29
C TRP A 571 3.34 -41.52 15.09
N SER A 572 3.75 -41.20 16.32
CA SER A 572 4.42 -42.16 17.22
C SER A 572 3.64 -43.47 17.35
N LYS A 573 2.32 -43.41 17.63
CA LYS A 573 1.47 -44.60 17.76
C LYS A 573 1.41 -45.45 16.50
N VAL A 574 1.27 -44.81 15.35
CA VAL A 574 1.13 -45.50 14.07
C VAL A 574 2.43 -46.20 13.66
N PHE A 575 3.57 -45.59 13.95
CA PHE A 575 4.88 -46.13 13.59
C PHE A 575 5.58 -46.78 14.79
N GLY A 576 4.90 -47.76 15.40
CA GLY A 576 5.53 -48.67 16.36
C GLY A 576 6.00 -48.03 17.67
N ASP A 577 5.30 -46.99 18.13
CA ASP A 577 5.63 -46.24 19.34
C ASP A 577 6.98 -45.51 19.29
N ALA A 578 7.38 -45.01 18.11
CA ALA A 578 8.60 -44.22 17.94
C ALA A 578 8.72 -43.08 18.99
N PRO A 579 9.84 -42.94 19.72
CA PRO A 579 10.06 -41.86 20.66
C PRO A 579 10.04 -40.49 19.98
N ILE A 580 9.47 -39.50 20.69
CA ILE A 580 9.38 -38.11 20.26
C ILE A 580 10.43 -37.30 21.04
N TYR A 581 11.53 -36.96 20.39
CA TYR A 581 12.59 -36.14 20.95
C TYR A 581 12.22 -34.66 20.89
N MET A 582 12.31 -33.99 22.03
CA MET A 582 12.06 -32.57 22.18
C MET A 582 12.98 -32.00 23.27
N HIS A 583 13.45 -30.76 23.12
CA HIS A 583 14.26 -30.16 24.17
C HIS A 583 13.41 -29.93 25.44
N ALA A 584 13.97 -30.21 26.62
CA ALA A 584 13.25 -30.22 27.89
C ALA A 584 12.65 -28.85 28.27
N SER A 585 13.24 -27.74 27.81
CA SER A 585 12.68 -26.40 28.03
C SER A 585 11.28 -26.21 27.43
N ASP A 586 10.92 -27.02 26.44
CA ASP A 586 9.62 -26.96 25.79
C ASP A 586 8.59 -27.93 26.36
N LYS A 587 8.95 -28.71 27.38
CA LYS A 587 8.05 -29.67 28.04
C LYS A 587 6.72 -29.05 28.47
N HIS A 588 6.73 -27.78 28.84
CA HIS A 588 5.54 -27.04 29.25
C HIS A 588 4.56 -26.72 28.10
N TRP A 589 5.01 -26.80 26.84
CA TRP A 589 4.17 -26.65 25.65
C TRP A 589 3.41 -27.93 25.28
N VAL A 590 3.76 -29.07 25.88
CA VAL A 590 3.11 -30.36 25.60
C VAL A 590 1.69 -30.37 26.15
N THR A 591 0.73 -30.11 25.27
CA THR A 591 -0.71 -30.12 25.57
C THR A 591 -1.35 -31.48 25.30
N ARG A 592 -0.86 -32.22 24.30
CA ARG A 592 -1.39 -33.53 23.91
C ARG A 592 -0.53 -34.65 24.51
N LYS A 593 -1.09 -35.40 25.45
CA LYS A 593 -0.45 -36.54 26.12
C LYS A 593 -1.14 -37.85 25.73
N ASP A 594 -0.49 -38.98 25.97
CA ASP A 594 -1.07 -40.30 25.78
C ASP A 594 -1.57 -40.87 27.11
N GLU A 595 -2.83 -40.61 27.45
CA GLU A 595 -3.44 -41.04 28.71
C GLU A 595 -3.47 -42.57 28.90
N SER A 596 -3.24 -43.36 27.84
CA SER A 596 -3.11 -44.83 27.97
C SER A 596 -1.73 -45.28 28.49
N ARG A 597 -0.78 -44.36 28.71
CA ARG A 597 0.53 -44.66 29.27
C ARG A 597 0.73 -44.00 30.63
N ASN A 598 1.63 -44.53 31.44
CA ASN A 598 1.99 -43.97 32.74
C ASN A 598 3.51 -43.74 32.84
N PRO A 599 3.98 -42.48 32.92
CA PRO A 599 3.20 -41.24 32.85
C PRO A 599 2.63 -40.99 31.45
N PRO A 600 1.54 -40.20 31.29
CA PRO A 600 0.95 -39.90 29.99
C PRO A 600 1.91 -39.23 28.98
N SER A 601 3.02 -38.66 29.46
CA SER A 601 4.07 -38.05 28.64
C SER A 601 5.19 -39.02 28.24
N SER A 602 5.11 -40.31 28.56
CA SER A 602 6.18 -41.30 28.34
C SER A 602 6.56 -41.58 26.88
N ARG A 603 5.87 -40.97 25.90
CA ARG A 603 6.31 -40.97 24.49
C ARG A 603 7.34 -39.89 24.18
N TYR A 604 7.41 -38.87 25.02
CA TYR A 604 8.33 -37.76 24.84
C TYR A 604 9.65 -38.06 25.54
N SER A 605 10.73 -38.05 24.77
CA SER A 605 12.10 -38.14 25.25
C SER A 605 12.66 -36.72 25.33
N PHE A 606 12.60 -36.14 26.53
CA PHE A 606 13.11 -34.79 26.75
C PHE A 606 14.63 -34.81 26.90
N TRP A 607 15.33 -34.02 26.09
CA TRP A 607 16.78 -33.87 26.18
C TRP A 607 17.17 -32.48 26.67
N GLU A 608 18.35 -32.38 27.28
CA GLU A 608 18.90 -31.15 27.84
C GLU A 608 20.28 -30.85 27.26
N GLY A 609 20.73 -29.60 27.38
CA GLY A 609 22.04 -29.16 26.91
C GLY A 609 21.99 -28.52 25.52
N GLU A 610 23.15 -28.50 24.84
CA GLU A 610 23.30 -27.86 23.53
C GLU A 610 23.24 -28.85 22.36
N GLU A 611 23.48 -30.14 22.59
CA GLU A 611 23.48 -31.17 21.54
C GLU A 611 22.85 -32.47 22.03
N LEU A 612 22.19 -33.19 21.11
CA LEU A 612 21.70 -34.56 21.30
C LEU A 612 22.20 -35.43 20.14
N GLN A 613 23.00 -36.45 20.44
CA GLN A 613 23.44 -37.43 19.45
C GLN A 613 22.34 -38.48 19.21
N LEU A 614 21.88 -38.62 17.96
CA LEU A 614 20.82 -39.57 17.59
C LEU A 614 21.37 -40.88 17.01
N SER A 615 22.50 -40.80 16.29
CA SER A 615 23.27 -41.90 15.70
C SER A 615 24.72 -41.43 15.45
N PRO A 616 25.68 -42.26 14.99
CA PRO A 616 27.01 -41.79 14.60
C PRO A 616 27.02 -40.56 13.68
N SER A 617 26.13 -40.50 12.67
CA SER A 617 26.12 -39.42 11.67
C SER A 617 25.06 -38.34 11.88
N LEU A 618 24.07 -38.55 12.77
CA LEU A 618 23.02 -37.58 13.06
C LEU A 618 23.10 -37.02 14.46
N LYS A 619 23.07 -35.69 14.56
CA LYS A 619 22.93 -34.96 15.83
C LYS A 619 22.03 -33.75 15.74
N VAL A 620 21.30 -33.50 16.82
CA VAL A 620 20.50 -32.29 17.01
C VAL A 620 21.33 -31.25 17.73
N VAL A 621 21.30 -30.00 17.28
CA VAL A 621 22.02 -28.89 17.89
C VAL A 621 21.05 -27.76 18.25
N ARG A 622 21.06 -27.34 19.51
CA ARG A 622 20.25 -26.23 20.02
C ARG A 622 20.86 -24.90 19.62
N LEU A 623 20.20 -24.18 18.71
CA LEU A 623 20.64 -22.84 18.32
C LEU A 623 19.98 -21.76 19.18
N GLY A 624 18.72 -21.96 19.58
CA GLY A 624 17.90 -20.90 20.16
C GLY A 624 17.29 -20.02 19.07
N GLY A 625 16.96 -18.77 19.39
CA GLY A 625 16.37 -17.84 18.42
C GLY A 625 14.85 -17.85 18.44
N HIS A 626 14.25 -18.52 17.45
CA HIS A 626 12.80 -18.53 17.26
C HIS A 626 12.07 -18.94 18.56
N PHE A 627 12.49 -20.05 19.17
CA PHE A 627 12.32 -20.35 20.60
C PHE A 627 13.70 -20.52 21.25
N PRO A 628 13.81 -20.35 22.58
CA PRO A 628 15.06 -20.65 23.30
C PRO A 628 15.58 -22.08 23.09
N SER A 629 14.67 -23.01 22.82
CA SER A 629 14.92 -24.43 22.52
C SER A 629 15.21 -24.75 21.07
N SER A 630 14.98 -23.80 20.15
CA SER A 630 14.91 -24.12 18.73
C SER A 630 16.22 -24.75 18.25
N SER A 631 16.06 -25.84 17.51
CA SER A 631 17.15 -26.72 17.17
C SER A 631 17.21 -26.98 15.67
N VAL A 632 18.39 -27.41 15.22
CA VAL A 632 18.65 -27.90 13.86
C VAL A 632 19.14 -29.34 13.93
N LEU A 633 18.92 -30.12 12.88
CA LEU A 633 19.47 -31.46 12.75
C LEU A 633 20.62 -31.42 11.76
N LEU A 634 21.78 -31.90 12.18
CA LEU A 634 22.97 -32.01 11.35
C LEU A 634 23.18 -33.48 11.00
N TRP A 635 23.22 -33.75 9.70
CA TRP A 635 23.72 -35.01 9.15
C TRP A 635 25.15 -34.79 8.69
N ALA A 636 26.11 -35.40 9.38
CA ALA A 636 27.53 -35.17 9.15
C ALA A 636 28.03 -35.71 7.80
N SER A 637 27.42 -36.78 7.29
CA SER A 637 27.77 -37.45 6.03
C SER A 637 26.49 -38.00 5.40
N ALA A 638 25.89 -37.26 4.47
CA ALA A 638 24.68 -37.68 3.79
C ALA A 638 24.98 -38.73 2.70
N PRO A 639 24.15 -39.78 2.51
CA PRO A 639 24.43 -40.87 1.57
C PRO A 639 24.57 -40.47 0.10
N GLN A 640 24.12 -39.28 -0.29
CA GLN A 640 24.20 -38.82 -1.68
C GLN A 640 25.65 -38.59 -2.14
N ASP A 641 26.48 -38.00 -1.29
CA ASP A 641 27.80 -37.50 -1.66
C ASP A 641 28.77 -37.32 -0.47
N ASP A 642 28.46 -37.92 0.69
CA ASP A 642 29.23 -37.87 1.93
C ASP A 642 29.48 -36.45 2.48
N LYS A 643 28.69 -35.47 2.03
CA LYS A 643 28.74 -34.10 2.56
C LYS A 643 27.79 -33.92 3.73
N ALA A 644 28.10 -32.96 4.60
CA ALA A 644 27.19 -32.61 5.67
C ALA A 644 25.97 -31.82 5.15
N VAL A 645 24.82 -32.09 5.75
CA VAL A 645 23.52 -31.47 5.43
C VAL A 645 22.88 -30.95 6.71
N LEU A 646 22.33 -29.73 6.65
CA LEU A 646 21.62 -29.13 7.76
C LEU A 646 20.11 -29.08 7.52
N PHE A 647 19.33 -29.58 8.47
CA PHE A 647 17.88 -29.52 8.46
C PHE A 647 17.42 -28.51 9.49
N THR A 648 16.63 -27.52 9.06
CA THR A 648 16.26 -26.38 9.91
C THR A 648 14.75 -26.27 10.06
N GLY A 649 14.34 -25.67 11.17
CA GLY A 649 13.02 -25.09 11.34
C GLY A 649 13.09 -23.57 11.24
N ASP A 650 12.26 -22.89 12.03
CA ASP A 650 12.03 -21.45 11.94
C ASP A 650 13.24 -20.58 12.38
N THR A 651 14.19 -21.10 13.16
CA THR A 651 15.38 -20.31 13.59
C THR A 651 16.26 -19.86 12.43
N ILE A 652 16.43 -20.70 11.41
CA ILE A 652 17.16 -20.39 10.19
C ILE A 652 16.23 -20.78 9.04
N LEU A 653 15.54 -19.79 8.47
CA LEU A 653 14.59 -20.06 7.40
C LEU A 653 15.19 -19.70 6.04
N PRO A 654 15.49 -20.67 5.16
CA PRO A 654 15.86 -20.39 3.78
C PRO A 654 14.71 -19.71 3.04
N VAL A 655 15.03 -18.63 2.32
CA VAL A 655 14.06 -17.95 1.47
C VAL A 655 14.08 -18.53 0.04
N PRO A 656 13.00 -18.42 -0.74
CA PRO A 656 12.85 -19.09 -2.04
C PRO A 656 13.95 -18.85 -3.07
N HIS A 657 14.73 -17.77 -2.96
CA HIS A 657 15.88 -17.49 -3.83
C HIS A 657 16.97 -18.59 -3.76
N GLY A 658 16.99 -19.43 -2.71
CA GLY A 658 17.91 -20.56 -2.61
C GLY A 658 19.36 -20.18 -2.28
N ARG A 659 19.61 -18.93 -1.88
CA ARG A 659 20.93 -18.44 -1.41
C ARG A 659 20.88 -17.74 -0.05
N TRP A 660 19.70 -17.29 0.39
CA TRP A 660 19.58 -16.46 1.58
C TRP A 660 18.73 -17.13 2.66
N CYS A 661 18.98 -16.75 3.90
CA CYS A 661 18.19 -17.13 5.07
C CYS A 661 17.62 -15.90 5.79
N SER A 662 16.56 -16.11 6.57
CA SER A 662 15.96 -15.14 7.48
C SER A 662 15.97 -15.66 8.92
N PHE A 663 15.91 -14.74 9.89
CA PHE A 663 16.04 -14.99 11.32
C PHE A 663 14.92 -14.24 12.05
N MET A 664 13.83 -14.93 12.45
CA MET A 664 12.65 -14.25 12.99
C MET A 664 12.19 -14.79 14.33
N TYR A 665 11.81 -13.85 15.19
CA TYR A 665 11.14 -14.15 16.45
C TYR A 665 9.73 -14.68 16.18
N SER A 666 9.00 -14.05 15.26
CA SER A 666 7.66 -14.46 14.85
C SER A 666 7.48 -14.16 13.36
N PHE A 667 7.44 -15.21 12.53
CA PHE A 667 7.08 -15.08 11.12
C PHE A 667 5.66 -14.53 10.93
N PRO A 668 4.63 -15.00 11.67
CA PRO A 668 3.27 -14.47 11.57
C PRO A 668 3.15 -12.95 11.73
N ASN A 669 3.92 -12.39 12.67
CA ASN A 669 3.87 -10.97 13.03
C ASN A 669 5.04 -10.19 12.43
N LEU A 670 5.81 -10.82 11.54
CA LEU A 670 7.01 -10.28 10.92
C LEU A 670 8.01 -9.66 11.91
N LEU A 671 8.14 -10.25 13.11
CA LEU A 671 9.02 -9.75 14.16
C LEU A 671 10.44 -10.30 13.99
N PRO A 672 11.45 -9.44 13.74
CA PRO A 672 12.86 -9.84 13.65
C PRO A 672 13.38 -10.39 14.98
N LEU A 673 14.35 -11.32 14.93
CA LEU A 673 15.21 -11.57 16.09
C LEU A 673 16.12 -10.36 16.34
N PRO A 674 16.40 -10.00 17.60
CA PRO A 674 17.37 -8.96 17.92
C PRO A 674 18.79 -9.42 17.58
N ASP A 675 19.66 -8.44 17.36
CA ASP A 675 21.08 -8.61 16.99
C ASP A 675 21.83 -9.63 17.86
N PHE A 676 21.81 -9.47 19.18
CA PHE A 676 22.54 -10.34 20.11
C PHE A 676 22.09 -11.82 20.06
N VAL A 677 20.84 -12.07 19.62
CA VAL A 677 20.32 -13.43 19.44
C VAL A 677 20.83 -14.02 18.12
N VAL A 678 20.85 -13.23 17.04
CA VAL A 678 21.40 -13.66 15.75
C VAL A 678 22.90 -13.88 15.84
N GLU A 679 23.64 -13.05 16.57
CA GLU A 679 25.06 -13.27 16.87
C GLU A 679 25.30 -14.58 17.64
N SER A 680 24.43 -14.91 18.60
CA SER A 680 24.50 -16.18 19.33
C SER A 680 24.28 -17.39 18.41
N ILE A 681 23.30 -17.31 17.52
CA ILE A 681 23.05 -18.34 16.48
C ILE A 681 24.29 -18.46 15.58
N LEU A 682 24.82 -17.33 15.11
CA LEU A 682 25.98 -17.28 14.21
C LEU A 682 27.21 -17.95 14.83
N LYS A 683 27.48 -17.68 16.11
CA LYS A 683 28.58 -18.32 16.86
C LYS A 683 28.44 -19.84 16.88
N LYS A 684 27.22 -20.35 17.11
CA LYS A 684 26.95 -21.79 17.13
C LYS A 684 27.04 -22.43 15.75
N VAL A 685 26.47 -21.78 14.72
CA VAL A 685 26.55 -22.25 13.32
C VAL A 685 28.00 -22.27 12.82
N THR A 686 28.80 -21.26 13.19
CA THR A 686 30.23 -21.20 12.85
C THR A 686 30.98 -22.43 13.37
N ALA A 687 30.64 -22.90 14.58
CA ALA A 687 31.25 -24.06 15.22
C ALA A 687 30.82 -25.42 14.62
N LEU A 688 29.76 -25.46 13.80
CA LEU A 688 29.36 -26.67 13.08
C LEU A 688 30.38 -26.99 11.97
N PRO A 689 30.53 -28.26 11.55
CA PRO A 689 31.30 -28.57 10.35
C PRO A 689 30.72 -27.86 9.12
N ALA A 690 31.51 -27.76 8.05
CA ALA A 690 31.00 -27.25 6.77
C ALA A 690 29.87 -28.15 6.27
N PHE A 691 28.72 -27.56 5.95
CA PHE A 691 27.58 -28.23 5.35
C PHE A 691 27.26 -27.60 3.99
N ASP A 692 27.01 -28.46 3.01
CA ASP A 692 26.87 -28.07 1.61
C ASP A 692 25.41 -27.77 1.24
N ARG A 693 24.47 -28.43 1.92
CA ARG A 693 23.02 -28.30 1.67
C ARG A 693 22.27 -27.96 2.94
N LEU A 694 21.15 -27.25 2.77
CA LEU A 694 20.25 -26.91 3.86
C LEU A 694 18.79 -27.07 3.42
N TYR A 695 17.99 -27.80 4.20
CA TYR A 695 16.56 -27.97 3.98
C TYR A 695 15.73 -27.36 5.11
N GLY A 696 14.83 -26.46 4.74
CA GLY A 696 13.88 -25.83 5.65
C GLY A 696 12.47 -26.45 5.63
N PRO A 697 11.54 -25.86 6.39
CA PRO A 697 10.19 -26.38 6.63
C PRO A 697 9.20 -26.21 5.46
N PHE A 698 9.62 -25.63 4.33
CA PHE A 698 8.81 -25.51 3.11
C PHE A 698 9.55 -26.08 1.91
N SER A 699 8.80 -26.55 0.91
CA SER A 699 9.37 -27.13 -0.33
C SER A 699 10.23 -26.15 -1.12
N SER A 700 9.88 -24.86 -1.08
CA SER A 700 10.67 -23.76 -1.67
C SER A 700 11.83 -23.29 -0.79
N SER A 701 11.93 -23.75 0.46
CA SER A 701 12.95 -23.31 1.42
C SER A 701 14.10 -24.30 1.45
N SER A 702 15.02 -24.21 0.50
CA SER A 702 16.21 -25.06 0.44
C SER A 702 17.38 -24.33 -0.20
N ILE A 703 18.61 -24.61 0.25
CA ILE A 703 19.86 -24.09 -0.31
C ILE A 703 20.72 -25.26 -0.75
N GLN A 704 21.22 -25.18 -1.99
CA GLN A 704 22.03 -26.21 -2.61
C GLN A 704 23.42 -25.63 -2.91
N GLY A 705 24.46 -26.27 -2.39
CA GLY A 705 25.85 -25.81 -2.51
C GLY A 705 26.18 -24.64 -1.57
N ASN A 706 27.34 -24.70 -0.91
CA ASN A 706 27.85 -23.63 -0.03
C ASN A 706 26.84 -23.14 1.03
N ALA A 707 25.96 -24.02 1.51
CA ALA A 707 24.87 -23.62 2.39
C ALA A 707 25.34 -23.00 3.71
N LYS A 708 26.51 -23.40 4.25
CA LYS A 708 27.08 -22.74 5.43
C LYS A 708 27.37 -21.28 5.17
N ASP A 709 28.07 -20.96 4.08
CA ASP A 709 28.42 -19.58 3.73
C ASP A 709 27.16 -18.74 3.49
N ALA A 710 26.15 -19.30 2.82
CA ALA A 710 24.86 -18.66 2.65
C ALA A 710 24.21 -18.26 3.98
N VAL A 711 24.26 -19.12 5.01
CA VAL A 711 23.76 -18.79 6.36
C VAL A 711 24.59 -17.68 7.00
N LEU A 712 25.93 -17.76 6.93
CA LEU A 712 26.82 -16.76 7.53
C LEU A 712 26.66 -15.38 6.87
N GLU A 713 26.64 -15.32 5.53
CA GLU A 713 26.41 -14.10 4.74
C GLU A 713 25.02 -13.52 5.05
N SER A 714 24.00 -14.36 5.16
CA SER A 714 22.65 -13.93 5.50
C SER A 714 22.56 -13.32 6.89
N ALA A 715 23.21 -13.93 7.88
CA ALA A 715 23.24 -13.41 9.24
C ALA A 715 23.96 -12.06 9.30
N GLN A 716 25.10 -11.93 8.61
CA GLN A 716 25.82 -10.66 8.55
C GLN A 716 24.99 -9.56 7.89
N ARG A 717 24.36 -9.86 6.74
CA ARG A 717 23.43 -8.94 6.07
C ARG A 717 22.27 -8.54 6.99
N TYR A 718 21.72 -9.49 7.73
CA TYR A 718 20.64 -9.23 8.68
C TYR A 718 21.08 -8.29 9.81
N LEU A 719 22.26 -8.53 10.40
CA LEU A 719 22.85 -7.67 11.44
C LEU A 719 23.17 -6.27 10.91
N ASP A 720 23.71 -6.18 9.69
CA ASP A 720 24.00 -4.91 9.02
C ASP A 720 22.72 -4.10 8.80
N SER A 721 21.60 -4.77 8.48
CA SER A 721 20.28 -4.14 8.39
C SER A 721 19.80 -3.62 9.72
N LEU A 722 19.90 -4.40 10.80
CA LEU A 722 19.50 -3.95 12.14
C LEU A 722 20.36 -2.79 12.65
N ALA A 723 21.64 -2.75 12.26
CA ALA A 723 22.55 -1.64 12.52
C ALA A 723 22.31 -0.42 11.60
N GLY A 724 21.34 -0.49 10.69
CA GLY A 724 20.94 0.58 9.80
C GLY A 724 21.89 0.86 8.63
N LYS A 725 22.81 -0.05 8.29
CA LYS A 725 23.75 0.15 7.17
C LYS A 725 23.09 0.23 5.79
N TYR A 726 21.84 -0.21 5.68
CA TYR A 726 21.02 -0.12 4.46
C TYR A 726 19.97 0.99 4.52
N HIS A 727 19.90 1.77 5.61
CA HIS A 727 19.03 2.95 5.66
C HIS A 727 19.76 4.16 5.05
N GLY A 728 19.20 4.71 3.95
CA GLY A 728 19.76 5.86 3.23
C GLY A 728 20.72 5.52 2.07
N LYS A 729 20.55 4.35 1.44
CA LYS A 729 21.29 3.94 0.23
C LYS A 729 20.33 3.53 -0.87
#